data_AF-A0A3M7LVF7-F1
#
_entry.id   AF-A0A3M7LVF7-F1
#
_cell.length_a   1.000
_cell.length_b   1.000
_cell.length_c   1.000
_cell.angle_alpha   90.00
_cell.angle_beta   90.00
_cell.angle_gamma   90.00
#
_symmetry.space_group_name_H-M   'P 1'
#
loop_
_entity.id
_entity.type
_entity.pdbx_description
1 polymer ?
#
loop_
_entity_poly.entity_id
_entity_poly.type
_entity_poly.pdbx_seq_one_letter_code
_entity_poly.pdbx_strand_id
1 'polypeptide(L)'
;MLSVLHDLITSLRSVSSKFNGETKSELNELLHNTEKLPDKQIWLLASEALGLLTEVQAALEPGHHVLADHFLGYVRTKALCAAVELNIPDILECGPKSLSELATACNARADRLRQVLQTLYNNGIFSYDSTTGRYANNSTSILLQQNHWTQWRNWVDLYGNEFYDMARGIPSSCTHPTRNAAQINYDTDDTMFKYFNDQGWIPRFHKTLSGGAIAQAPGILEDYPWDKVANKTVIDIGGGGGGLIALLLRKFKTMQGAILEAPHVIEQARQNFHSKEGQYNDVADQIPLENLIAGDFFKEVPSAEVYTIKWCLHDWDDEKASTILRNIRAAIKEGPKSRLVILESVLKDGYAGKMSRFADMNMMVAVGGMERDEMQWRNLADSTGWQLREVYPLRNAWPSAIELVPAWPDREVVAEMRFLEPWDVSRGNPYIRTSPEPGYDRMNFAWQNYAVKLQDARPNKADFKIDVHGFGYFDDEIDLIDALRRNEDASAMQSYYHHVENFVKGITSADRIIIFDHTIRKRRPELSQTQNDDGREQPATMVHCDQTEKGALRRLKMNIGKNENIEDLLKNRIQMLNVWRPLNGPVQDWPLATMDYQTAKSSDMLPCDLLRGISEERGQTATFTHSDRQKWYYLDKQCPHEVTVIKIWDSNTNGTSKFCAHAAFNHPNAPPDAEPRESIEVRCLVISSNSH
;
A
#
# COMPACT_ATOMS: atom_id res chain seq x y z
N MET A 1 -18.20 11.93 47.78
CA MET A 1 -19.28 11.31 46.96
C MET A 1 -20.42 12.28 46.67
N LEU A 2 -21.15 12.79 47.68
CA LEU A 2 -22.21 13.79 47.41
C LEU A 2 -21.70 15.01 46.64
N SER A 3 -20.55 15.58 47.00
CA SER A 3 -19.92 16.69 46.25
C SER A 3 -19.68 16.34 44.78
N VAL A 4 -19.04 15.19 44.51
CA VAL A 4 -18.77 14.68 43.15
C VAL A 4 -20.04 14.58 42.30
N LEU A 5 -21.14 14.08 42.88
CA LEU A 5 -22.42 14.00 42.16
C LEU A 5 -23.04 15.38 41.89
N HIS A 6 -22.94 16.31 42.82
CA HIS A 6 -23.39 17.69 42.60
C HIS A 6 -22.56 18.39 41.50
N ASP A 7 -21.25 18.16 41.49
CA ASP A 7 -20.35 18.71 40.47
C ASP A 7 -20.66 18.14 39.09
N LEU A 8 -20.90 16.82 39.01
CA LEU A 8 -21.33 16.16 37.78
C LEU A 8 -22.67 16.71 37.27
N ILE A 9 -23.69 16.81 38.14
CA ILE A 9 -24.99 17.37 37.79
C ILE A 9 -24.87 18.81 37.28
N THR A 10 -24.05 19.63 37.95
CA THR A 10 -23.81 21.03 37.56
C THR A 10 -23.14 21.10 36.20
N SER A 11 -22.13 20.26 35.97
CA SER A 11 -21.41 20.18 34.70
C SER A 11 -22.31 19.72 33.56
N LEU A 12 -23.09 18.65 33.77
CA LEU A 12 -24.05 18.13 32.79
C LEU A 12 -25.17 19.14 32.49
N ARG A 13 -25.68 19.87 33.47
CA ARG A 13 -26.66 20.94 33.24
C ARG A 13 -26.06 22.09 32.42
N SER A 14 -24.82 22.49 32.73
CA SER A 14 -24.11 23.51 31.97
C SER A 14 -23.95 23.08 30.50
N VAL A 15 -23.48 21.85 30.26
CA VAL A 15 -23.31 21.30 28.91
C VAL A 15 -24.66 21.15 28.21
N SER A 16 -25.66 20.56 28.86
CA SER A 16 -26.99 20.38 28.29
C SER A 16 -27.64 21.71 27.88
N SER A 17 -27.46 22.78 28.66
CA SER A 17 -27.96 24.11 28.30
C SER A 17 -27.33 24.66 27.02
N LYS A 18 -26.07 24.32 26.75
CA LYS A 18 -25.34 24.72 25.54
C LYS A 18 -25.78 23.93 24.30
N PHE A 19 -26.37 22.74 24.47
CA PHE A 19 -26.91 21.94 23.36
C PHE A 19 -28.39 22.23 23.04
N ASN A 20 -28.95 23.31 23.57
CA ASN A 20 -30.32 23.75 23.30
C ASN A 20 -30.35 24.98 22.37
N GLY A 21 -31.52 25.27 21.78
CA GLY A 21 -31.69 26.43 20.90
C GLY A 21 -30.96 26.27 19.56
N GLU A 22 -30.31 27.34 19.09
CA GLU A 22 -29.61 27.39 17.79
C GLU A 22 -28.49 26.35 17.69
N THR A 23 -27.73 26.14 18.76
CA THR A 23 -26.63 25.15 18.80
C THR A 23 -27.12 23.71 18.62
N LYS A 24 -28.39 23.40 18.94
CA LYS A 24 -28.99 22.08 18.67
C LYS A 24 -29.13 21.83 17.17
N SER A 25 -29.55 22.86 16.43
CA SER A 25 -29.68 22.76 14.97
C SER A 25 -28.32 22.61 14.30
N GLU A 26 -27.32 23.35 14.78
CA GLU A 26 -25.94 23.26 14.32
C GLU A 26 -25.35 21.87 14.60
N LEU A 27 -25.54 21.32 15.81
CA LEU A 27 -25.06 19.99 16.16
C LEU A 27 -25.73 18.89 15.31
N ASN A 28 -27.04 19.02 15.03
CA ASN A 28 -27.73 18.12 14.11
C ASN A 28 -27.14 18.19 12.70
N GLU A 29 -26.84 19.38 12.19
CA GLU A 29 -26.22 19.54 10.86
C GLU A 29 -24.79 18.97 10.82
N LEU A 30 -24.00 19.14 11.89
CA LEU A 30 -22.61 18.71 11.94
C LEU A 30 -22.41 17.22 12.22
N LEU A 31 -23.34 16.56 12.94
CA LEU A 31 -23.21 15.15 13.36
C LEU A 31 -24.23 14.21 12.72
N HIS A 32 -25.39 14.72 12.32
CA HIS A 32 -26.54 13.89 11.95
C HIS A 32 -27.09 14.19 10.55
N ASN A 33 -26.44 15.07 9.78
CA ASN A 33 -26.80 15.28 8.37
C ASN A 33 -26.60 13.97 7.60
N THR A 34 -27.63 13.54 6.90
CA THR A 34 -27.65 12.27 6.15
C THR A 34 -27.01 12.39 4.77
N GLU A 35 -26.81 13.59 4.26
CA GLU A 35 -26.26 13.88 2.93
C GLU A 35 -24.77 14.23 2.97
N LYS A 36 -24.19 14.43 4.16
CA LYS A 36 -22.79 14.80 4.35
C LYS A 36 -22.17 14.00 5.48
N LEU A 37 -20.92 13.60 5.34
CA LEU A 37 -20.17 13.07 6.46
C LEU A 37 -19.99 14.14 7.55
N PRO A 38 -20.05 13.76 8.84
CA PRO A 38 -19.77 14.67 9.92
C PRO A 38 -18.32 15.15 9.84
N ASP A 39 -18.03 16.36 10.34
CA ASP A 39 -16.64 16.82 10.45
C ASP A 39 -15.82 15.79 11.26
N LYS A 40 -14.61 15.47 10.78
CA LYS A 40 -13.81 14.38 11.36
C LYS A 40 -13.37 14.67 12.79
N GLN A 41 -12.99 15.92 13.08
CA GLN A 41 -12.56 16.30 14.42
C GLN A 41 -13.74 16.34 15.38
N ILE A 42 -14.87 16.90 14.95
CA ILE A 42 -16.10 16.93 15.76
C ILE A 42 -16.61 15.51 16.04
N TRP A 43 -16.59 14.62 15.04
CA TRP A 43 -16.98 13.22 15.19
C TRP A 43 -16.11 12.48 16.20
N LEU A 44 -14.78 12.67 16.16
CA LEU A 44 -13.85 12.08 17.13
C LEU A 44 -14.12 12.58 18.56
N LEU A 45 -14.27 13.89 18.74
CA LEU A 45 -14.57 14.48 20.05
C LEU A 45 -15.94 14.04 20.58
N ALA A 46 -16.95 13.92 19.71
CA ALA A 46 -18.25 13.40 20.08
C ALA A 46 -18.16 11.93 20.53
N SER A 47 -17.40 11.10 19.81
CA SER A 47 -17.17 9.71 20.19
C SER A 47 -16.45 9.59 21.54
N GLU A 48 -15.44 10.41 21.80
CA GLU A 48 -14.72 10.45 23.08
C GLU A 48 -15.65 10.88 24.23
N ALA A 49 -16.42 11.95 24.03
CA ALA A 49 -17.39 12.42 25.01
C ALA A 49 -18.46 11.36 25.32
N LEU A 50 -18.95 10.63 24.32
CA LEU A 50 -19.90 9.52 24.50
C LEU A 50 -19.27 8.33 25.24
N GLY A 51 -17.97 8.07 25.02
CA GLY A 51 -17.19 7.11 25.80
C GLY A 51 -17.19 7.45 27.28
N LEU A 52 -16.76 8.67 27.63
CA LEU A 52 -16.73 9.15 29.01
C LEU A 52 -18.11 9.16 29.66
N LEU A 53 -19.14 9.60 28.94
CA LEU A 53 -20.52 9.56 29.42
C LEU A 53 -21.00 8.13 29.69
N THR A 54 -20.61 7.17 28.86
CA THR A 54 -20.95 5.75 29.05
C THR A 54 -20.26 5.18 30.28
N GLU A 55 -18.99 5.51 30.53
CA GLU A 55 -18.26 5.09 31.73
C GLU A 55 -18.89 5.67 33.00
N VAL A 56 -19.23 6.96 32.98
CA VAL A 56 -19.92 7.62 34.08
C VAL A 56 -21.31 7.01 34.31
N GLN A 57 -22.07 6.74 33.25
CA GLN A 57 -23.37 6.05 33.36
C GLN A 57 -23.20 4.68 34.01
N ALA A 58 -22.25 3.86 33.53
CA ALA A 58 -22.01 2.52 34.04
C ALA A 58 -21.66 2.51 35.54
N ALA A 59 -20.97 3.55 36.03
CA ALA A 59 -20.66 3.71 37.45
C ALA A 59 -21.86 4.13 38.32
N LEU A 60 -22.87 4.77 37.73
CA LEU A 60 -24.02 5.34 38.44
C LEU A 60 -25.28 4.47 38.38
N GLU A 61 -25.42 3.67 37.31
CA GLU A 61 -26.64 2.90 37.07
C GLU A 61 -26.76 1.71 38.03
N PRO A 62 -27.87 1.58 38.77
CA PRO A 62 -28.07 0.43 39.65
C PRO A 62 -28.08 -0.88 38.84
N GLY A 63 -27.31 -1.88 39.27
CA GLY A 63 -27.17 -3.13 38.52
C GLY A 63 -28.49 -3.85 38.19
N HIS A 64 -29.52 -3.74 39.03
CA HIS A 64 -30.84 -4.32 38.73
C HIS A 64 -31.58 -3.62 37.58
N HIS A 65 -31.36 -2.33 37.36
CA HIS A 65 -31.85 -1.63 36.17
C HIS A 65 -31.11 -2.08 34.93
N VAL A 66 -29.78 -2.21 35.01
CA VAL A 66 -28.95 -2.75 33.91
C VAL A 66 -29.44 -4.14 33.52
N LEU A 67 -29.71 -5.03 34.48
CA LEU A 67 -30.26 -6.37 34.21
C LEU A 67 -31.64 -6.29 33.54
N ALA A 68 -32.54 -5.46 34.06
CA ALA A 68 -33.88 -5.26 33.50
C ALA A 68 -33.85 -4.74 32.06
N ASP A 69 -32.92 -3.84 31.76
CA ASP A 69 -32.69 -3.31 30.43
C ASP A 69 -32.42 -4.43 29.40
N HIS A 70 -31.59 -5.40 29.79
CA HIS A 70 -31.16 -6.48 28.91
C HIS A 70 -32.24 -7.56 28.73
N PHE A 71 -32.86 -8.05 29.80
CA PHE A 71 -33.90 -9.09 29.64
C PHE A 71 -35.20 -8.56 29.02
N LEU A 72 -35.44 -7.24 29.08
CA LEU A 72 -36.54 -6.57 28.36
C LEU A 72 -36.12 -6.02 26.99
N GLY A 73 -34.86 -6.17 26.58
CA GLY A 73 -34.33 -5.62 25.34
C GLY A 73 -35.11 -6.05 24.10
N TYR A 74 -35.67 -7.26 24.10
CA TYR A 74 -36.51 -7.75 23.00
C TYR A 74 -37.75 -6.89 22.72
N VAL A 75 -38.31 -6.27 23.77
CA VAL A 75 -39.47 -5.38 23.65
C VAL A 75 -39.10 -4.16 22.82
N ARG A 76 -37.88 -3.62 22.98
CA ARG A 76 -37.39 -2.49 22.20
C ARG A 76 -37.26 -2.85 20.72
N THR A 77 -36.69 -4.02 20.43
CA THR A 77 -36.55 -4.52 19.06
C THR A 77 -37.92 -4.64 18.39
N LYS A 78 -38.90 -5.29 19.03
CA LYS A 78 -40.24 -5.46 18.44
C LYS A 78 -41.07 -4.19 18.40
N ALA A 79 -40.86 -3.25 19.31
CA ALA A 79 -41.45 -1.91 19.20
C ALA A 79 -40.95 -1.18 17.94
N LEU A 80 -39.66 -1.31 17.62
CA LEU A 80 -39.08 -0.72 16.41
C LEU A 80 -39.63 -1.36 15.13
N CYS A 81 -39.76 -2.70 15.10
CA CYS A 81 -40.43 -3.41 14.00
C CYS A 81 -41.86 -2.89 13.81
N ALA A 82 -42.64 -2.78 14.88
CA ALA A 82 -44.02 -2.29 14.81
C ALA A 82 -44.11 -0.87 14.23
N ALA A 83 -43.19 0.03 14.58
CA ALA A 83 -43.17 1.39 14.01
C ALA A 83 -42.86 1.39 12.50
N VAL A 84 -41.97 0.51 12.04
CA VAL A 84 -41.64 0.32 10.63
C VAL A 84 -42.81 -0.32 9.87
N GLU A 85 -43.40 -1.40 10.39
CA GLU A 85 -44.54 -2.08 9.77
C GLU A 85 -45.78 -1.19 9.64
N LEU A 86 -46.03 -0.34 10.65
CA LEU A 86 -47.11 0.64 10.64
C LEU A 86 -46.79 1.91 9.85
N ASN A 87 -45.61 1.99 9.20
CA ASN A 87 -45.15 3.13 8.41
C ASN A 87 -45.17 4.47 9.17
N ILE A 88 -44.92 4.44 10.48
CA ILE A 88 -44.93 5.65 11.32
C ILE A 88 -43.93 6.70 10.84
N PRO A 89 -42.67 6.36 10.50
CA PRO A 89 -41.71 7.34 9.99
C PRO A 89 -42.22 8.07 8.75
N ASP A 90 -42.82 7.35 7.81
CA ASP A 90 -43.33 7.88 6.54
C ASP A 90 -44.57 8.77 6.77
N ILE A 91 -45.48 8.36 7.66
CA ILE A 91 -46.64 9.19 8.04
C ILE A 91 -46.21 10.52 8.67
N LEU A 92 -45.12 10.53 9.43
CA LEU A 92 -44.56 11.71 10.09
C LEU A 92 -43.71 12.59 9.16
N GLU A 93 -43.43 12.17 7.92
CA GLU A 93 -42.74 12.99 6.92
C GLU A 93 -43.50 14.28 6.61
N CYS A 94 -44.84 14.22 6.59
CA CYS A 94 -45.70 15.39 6.39
C CYS A 94 -45.81 16.31 7.62
N GLY A 95 -44.99 16.10 8.65
CA GLY A 95 -44.94 16.90 9.86
C GLY A 95 -45.57 16.26 11.11
N PRO A 96 -45.48 16.94 12.27
CA PRO A 96 -45.86 16.36 13.56
C PRO A 96 -47.35 16.00 13.69
N LYS A 97 -47.64 14.83 14.26
CA LYS A 97 -49.02 14.32 14.43
C LYS A 97 -49.33 13.92 15.86
N SER A 98 -50.57 14.13 16.27
CA SER A 98 -51.13 13.58 17.49
C SER A 98 -51.26 12.05 17.41
N LEU A 99 -51.38 11.40 18.57
CA LEU A 99 -51.60 9.95 18.65
C LEU A 99 -52.84 9.50 17.86
N SER A 100 -53.93 10.28 17.90
CA SER A 100 -55.19 9.95 17.21
C SER A 100 -55.04 10.01 15.69
N GLU A 101 -54.35 11.04 15.19
CA GLU A 101 -54.04 11.18 13.75
C GLU A 101 -53.15 10.03 13.27
N LEU A 102 -52.12 9.66 14.05
CA LEU A 102 -51.25 8.52 13.73
C LEU A 102 -52.01 7.20 13.72
N ALA A 103 -52.78 6.91 14.78
CA ALA A 103 -53.57 5.69 14.89
C ALA A 103 -54.55 5.53 13.74
N THR A 104 -55.20 6.62 13.32
CA THR A 104 -56.09 6.65 12.16
C THR A 104 -55.32 6.38 10.86
N ALA A 105 -54.18 7.05 10.67
CA ALA A 105 -53.39 6.94 9.44
C ALA A 105 -52.79 5.54 9.20
N CYS A 106 -52.38 4.84 10.26
CA CYS A 106 -51.83 3.47 10.16
C CYS A 106 -52.84 2.36 10.53
N ASN A 107 -54.12 2.70 10.71
CA ASN A 107 -55.17 1.76 11.13
C ASN A 107 -54.80 0.95 12.41
N ALA A 108 -54.15 1.61 13.37
CA ALA A 108 -53.72 1.00 14.62
C ALA A 108 -54.63 1.36 15.78
N ARG A 109 -54.65 0.50 16.80
CA ARG A 109 -55.28 0.84 18.08
C ARG A 109 -54.45 1.87 18.83
N ALA A 110 -55.04 3.03 19.11
CA ALA A 110 -54.35 4.16 19.74
C ALA A 110 -53.72 3.82 21.11
N ASP A 111 -54.37 2.97 21.92
CA ASP A 111 -53.84 2.55 23.24
C ASP A 111 -52.53 1.76 23.11
N ARG A 112 -52.43 0.87 22.11
CA ARG A 112 -51.25 0.06 21.83
C ARG A 112 -50.17 0.86 21.13
N LEU A 113 -50.54 1.66 20.14
CA LEU A 113 -49.61 2.55 19.46
C LEU A 113 -48.96 3.52 20.43
N ARG A 114 -49.70 4.02 21.43
CA ARG A 114 -49.14 4.84 22.51
C ARG A 114 -48.03 4.12 23.27
N GLN A 115 -48.22 2.85 23.63
CA GLN A 115 -47.18 2.08 24.35
C GLN A 115 -45.91 1.96 23.50
N VAL A 116 -46.06 1.63 22.21
CA VAL A 116 -44.94 1.54 21.27
C VAL A 116 -44.21 2.87 21.13
N LEU A 117 -44.93 3.95 20.81
CA LEU A 117 -44.33 5.28 20.62
C LEU A 117 -43.69 5.80 21.90
N GLN A 118 -44.28 5.54 23.07
CA GLN A 118 -43.70 5.90 24.37
C GLN A 118 -42.37 5.20 24.61
N THR A 119 -42.28 3.90 24.31
CA THR A 119 -41.01 3.19 24.41
C THR A 119 -39.97 3.76 23.45
N LEU A 120 -40.34 4.01 22.19
CA LEU A 120 -39.41 4.47 21.17
C LEU A 120 -38.88 5.90 21.43
N TYR A 121 -39.73 6.87 21.76
CA TYR A 121 -39.25 8.24 21.97
C TYR A 121 -38.36 8.34 23.22
N ASN A 122 -38.64 7.57 24.28
CA ASN A 122 -37.77 7.53 25.47
C ASN A 122 -36.42 6.85 25.18
N ASN A 123 -36.34 6.01 24.14
CA ASN A 123 -35.10 5.43 23.64
C ASN A 123 -34.44 6.29 22.54
N GLY A 124 -34.90 7.53 22.33
CA GLY A 124 -34.33 8.46 21.35
C GLY A 124 -34.80 8.24 19.91
N ILE A 125 -35.86 7.47 19.67
CA ILE A 125 -36.44 7.23 18.34
C ILE A 125 -37.78 7.98 18.27
N PHE A 126 -37.88 9.00 17.40
CA PHE A 126 -38.93 10.04 17.38
C PHE A 126 -38.76 11.11 18.49
N SER A 127 -39.39 12.26 18.27
CA SER A 127 -39.58 13.31 19.28
C SER A 127 -41.04 13.37 19.72
N TYR A 128 -41.28 13.75 20.97
CA TYR A 128 -42.62 14.03 21.49
C TYR A 128 -42.64 15.39 22.18
N ASP A 129 -43.51 16.28 21.72
CA ASP A 129 -43.76 17.57 22.35
C ASP A 129 -44.92 17.44 23.33
N SER A 130 -44.60 17.48 24.63
CA SER A 130 -45.59 17.39 25.71
C SER A 130 -46.56 18.57 25.77
N THR A 131 -46.21 19.73 25.21
CA THR A 131 -47.06 20.92 25.21
C THR A 131 -48.14 20.86 24.14
N THR A 132 -47.81 20.29 22.98
CA THR A 132 -48.75 20.14 21.85
C THR A 132 -49.34 18.73 21.75
N GLY A 133 -48.78 17.75 22.46
CA GLY A 133 -49.20 16.34 22.41
C GLY A 133 -48.90 15.65 21.08
N ARG A 134 -47.87 16.12 20.35
CA ARG A 134 -47.55 15.67 18.99
C ARG A 134 -46.22 14.94 18.93
N TYR A 135 -46.18 13.88 18.12
CA TYR A 135 -44.99 13.14 17.74
C TYR A 135 -44.42 13.68 16.43
N ALA A 136 -43.10 13.66 16.28
CA ALA A 136 -42.39 14.05 15.07
C ALA A 136 -41.20 13.13 14.81
N ASN A 137 -40.75 13.05 13.55
CA ASN A 137 -39.47 12.43 13.27
C ASN A 137 -38.31 13.21 13.92
N ASN A 138 -37.27 12.51 14.32
CA ASN A 138 -35.99 13.08 14.74
C ASN A 138 -34.85 12.56 13.84
N SER A 139 -33.61 12.96 14.09
CA SER A 139 -32.45 12.55 13.29
C SER A 139 -32.24 11.03 13.20
N THR A 140 -32.77 10.25 14.16
CA THR A 140 -32.71 8.79 14.14
C THR A 140 -33.87 8.18 13.37
N SER A 141 -35.10 8.65 13.57
CA SER A 141 -36.28 8.02 12.96
C SER A 141 -36.47 8.38 11.48
N ILE A 142 -35.88 9.47 10.97
CA ILE A 142 -35.84 9.76 9.53
C ILE A 142 -35.15 8.65 8.72
N LEU A 143 -34.16 7.98 9.33
CA LEU A 143 -33.42 6.88 8.72
C LEU A 143 -34.29 5.65 8.42
N LEU A 144 -35.49 5.59 9.03
CA LEU A 144 -36.44 4.49 8.89
C LEU A 144 -37.51 4.74 7.83
N GLN A 145 -37.51 5.92 7.19
CA GLN A 145 -38.40 6.21 6.08
C GLN A 145 -38.09 5.28 4.90
N GLN A 146 -39.13 4.83 4.21
CA GLN A 146 -39.04 3.86 3.12
C GLN A 146 -38.16 4.33 1.96
N ASN A 147 -38.20 5.63 1.66
CA ASN A 147 -37.45 6.26 0.57
C ASN A 147 -36.08 6.82 1.01
N HIS A 148 -35.69 6.66 2.28
CA HIS A 148 -34.40 7.15 2.75
C HIS A 148 -33.26 6.37 2.08
N TRP A 149 -32.26 7.06 1.51
CA TRP A 149 -31.26 6.45 0.64
C TRP A 149 -30.38 5.39 1.36
N THR A 150 -30.19 5.51 2.68
CA THR A 150 -29.43 4.54 3.48
C THR A 150 -30.17 3.22 3.74
N GLN A 151 -31.50 3.19 3.55
CA GLN A 151 -32.30 1.97 3.62
C GLN A 151 -32.18 1.18 4.95
N TRP A 152 -31.89 1.84 6.07
CA TRP A 152 -31.76 1.21 7.41
C TRP A 152 -33.05 0.50 7.87
N ARG A 153 -34.20 0.90 7.34
CA ARG A 153 -35.48 0.20 7.54
C ARG A 153 -35.42 -1.30 7.22
N ASN A 154 -34.70 -1.70 6.16
CA ASN A 154 -34.60 -3.11 5.78
C ASN A 154 -33.89 -3.95 6.86
N TRP A 155 -32.96 -3.33 7.60
CA TRP A 155 -32.28 -3.98 8.72
C TRP A 155 -33.23 -4.20 9.90
N VAL A 156 -34.10 -3.23 10.21
CA VAL A 156 -35.11 -3.38 11.27
C VAL A 156 -36.04 -4.56 11.00
N ASP A 157 -36.47 -4.73 9.76
CA ASP A 157 -37.34 -5.86 9.37
C ASP A 157 -36.60 -7.19 9.49
N LEU A 158 -35.50 -7.38 8.75
CA LEU A 158 -34.79 -8.66 8.70
C LEU A 158 -34.15 -9.03 10.05
N TYR A 159 -33.45 -8.09 10.69
CA TYR A 159 -32.75 -8.41 11.95
C TYR A 159 -33.71 -8.47 13.13
N GLY A 160 -34.78 -7.67 13.10
CA GLY A 160 -35.81 -7.70 14.12
C GLY A 160 -36.70 -8.94 14.06
N ASN A 161 -36.67 -9.69 12.96
CA ASN A 161 -37.44 -10.91 12.75
C ASN A 161 -36.54 -12.15 12.62
N GLU A 162 -35.93 -12.43 11.46
CA GLU A 162 -35.25 -13.71 11.21
C GLU A 162 -33.95 -13.87 12.01
N PHE A 163 -33.11 -12.83 12.12
CA PHE A 163 -31.92 -12.92 12.99
C PHE A 163 -32.30 -12.93 14.47
N TYR A 164 -33.38 -12.23 14.83
CA TYR A 164 -33.94 -12.28 16.18
C TYR A 164 -34.34 -13.72 16.56
N ASP A 165 -34.95 -14.46 15.64
CA ASP A 165 -35.29 -15.87 15.86
C ASP A 165 -34.03 -16.75 15.95
N MET A 166 -33.03 -16.55 15.07
CA MET A 166 -31.74 -17.26 15.16
C MET A 166 -31.06 -17.10 16.52
N ALA A 167 -31.13 -15.90 17.11
CA ALA A 167 -30.48 -15.58 18.37
C ALA A 167 -31.00 -16.44 19.55
N ARG A 168 -32.17 -17.08 19.43
CA ARG A 168 -32.65 -18.05 20.44
C ARG A 168 -31.71 -19.23 20.65
N GLY A 169 -30.91 -19.57 19.62
CA GLY A 169 -29.95 -20.67 19.69
C GLY A 169 -28.66 -20.35 20.45
N ILE A 170 -28.40 -19.08 20.81
CA ILE A 170 -27.13 -18.65 21.44
C ILE A 170 -26.78 -19.45 22.70
N PRO A 171 -27.67 -19.64 23.69
CA PRO A 171 -27.31 -20.37 24.91
C PRO A 171 -26.87 -21.81 24.62
N SER A 172 -27.55 -22.47 23.67
CA SER A 172 -27.25 -23.84 23.27
C SER A 172 -25.95 -23.93 22.46
N SER A 173 -25.68 -22.96 21.56
CA SER A 173 -24.47 -22.97 20.73
C SER A 173 -23.18 -22.87 21.55
N CYS A 174 -23.21 -22.22 22.72
CA CYS A 174 -22.05 -22.14 23.63
C CYS A 174 -21.54 -23.51 24.13
N THR A 175 -22.36 -24.56 24.07
CA THR A 175 -22.00 -25.92 24.51
C THR A 175 -22.12 -26.97 23.41
N HIS A 176 -22.64 -26.58 22.25
CA HIS A 176 -22.84 -27.48 21.13
C HIS A 176 -21.51 -27.65 20.37
N PRO A 177 -21.14 -28.88 19.97
CA PRO A 177 -19.80 -29.15 19.43
C PRO A 177 -19.55 -28.56 18.03
N THR A 178 -20.60 -28.35 17.22
CA THR A 178 -20.44 -28.00 15.79
C THR A 178 -21.46 -26.98 15.26
N ARG A 179 -22.75 -27.17 15.52
CA ARG A 179 -23.81 -26.26 15.03
C ARG A 179 -23.74 -24.87 15.67
N ASN A 180 -23.94 -23.84 14.85
CA ASN A 180 -24.10 -22.46 15.30
C ASN A 180 -25.54 -22.17 15.80
N ALA A 181 -25.79 -20.95 16.29
CA ALA A 181 -27.09 -20.61 16.88
C ALA A 181 -28.26 -20.70 15.90
N ALA A 182 -28.09 -20.24 14.66
CA ALA A 182 -29.11 -20.32 13.62
C ALA A 182 -29.48 -21.79 13.30
N GLN A 183 -28.47 -22.65 13.11
CA GLN A 183 -28.65 -24.07 12.86
C GLN A 183 -29.37 -24.79 13.99
N ILE A 184 -29.06 -24.43 15.25
CA ILE A 184 -29.75 -25.00 16.41
C ILE A 184 -31.22 -24.53 16.45
N ASN A 185 -31.48 -23.24 16.28
CA ASN A 185 -32.84 -22.70 16.37
C ASN A 185 -33.75 -23.24 15.26
N TYR A 186 -33.23 -23.39 14.04
CA TYR A 186 -33.99 -23.91 12.90
C TYR A 186 -33.89 -25.44 12.73
N ASP A 187 -33.18 -26.12 13.63
CA ASP A 187 -32.89 -27.56 13.57
C ASP A 187 -32.48 -28.04 12.17
N THR A 188 -31.38 -27.46 11.66
CA THR A 188 -30.84 -27.76 10.34
C THR A 188 -29.32 -27.89 10.36
N ASP A 189 -28.78 -28.66 9.43
CA ASP A 189 -27.34 -28.72 9.14
C ASP A 189 -26.94 -27.84 7.95
N ASP A 190 -27.92 -27.18 7.31
CA ASP A 190 -27.67 -26.29 6.19
C ASP A 190 -26.89 -25.04 6.62
N THR A 191 -26.15 -24.46 5.68
CA THR A 191 -25.58 -23.11 5.85
C THR A 191 -26.70 -22.07 5.81
N MET A 192 -26.47 -20.89 6.40
CA MET A 192 -27.44 -19.79 6.35
C MET A 192 -27.90 -19.48 4.93
N PHE A 193 -26.97 -19.41 3.96
CA PHE A 193 -27.30 -19.12 2.56
C PHE A 193 -28.22 -20.16 1.93
N LYS A 194 -27.92 -21.46 2.13
CA LYS A 194 -28.78 -22.52 1.62
C LYS A 194 -30.15 -22.46 2.29
N TYR A 195 -30.20 -22.33 3.61
CA TYR A 195 -31.46 -22.25 4.35
C TYR A 195 -32.30 -21.03 3.91
N PHE A 196 -31.68 -19.85 3.75
CA PHE A 196 -32.35 -18.64 3.28
C PHE A 196 -32.89 -18.77 1.87
N ASN A 197 -32.17 -19.47 0.99
CA ASN A 197 -32.64 -19.75 -0.35
C ASN A 197 -33.91 -20.61 -0.31
N ASP A 198 -33.89 -21.68 0.49
CA ASP A 198 -35.01 -22.63 0.61
C ASP A 198 -36.25 -21.97 1.25
N GLN A 199 -36.05 -20.98 2.13
CA GLN A 199 -37.14 -20.17 2.69
C GLN A 199 -37.59 -19.00 1.81
N GLY A 200 -36.89 -18.71 0.70
CA GLY A 200 -37.18 -17.56 -0.17
C GLY A 200 -36.79 -16.20 0.43
N TRP A 201 -35.89 -16.17 1.41
CA TRP A 201 -35.46 -14.94 2.11
C TRP A 201 -34.27 -14.23 1.46
N ILE A 202 -33.57 -14.88 0.52
CA ILE A 202 -32.40 -14.34 -0.18
C ILE A 202 -32.63 -12.93 -0.79
N PRO A 203 -33.74 -12.64 -1.48
CA PRO A 203 -33.97 -11.30 -2.03
C PRO A 203 -33.98 -10.20 -0.96
N ARG A 204 -34.61 -10.46 0.19
CA ARG A 204 -34.66 -9.51 1.32
C ARG A 204 -33.29 -9.38 1.99
N PHE A 205 -32.55 -10.48 2.12
CA PHE A 205 -31.18 -10.48 2.62
C PHE A 205 -30.27 -9.62 1.76
N HIS A 206 -30.25 -9.85 0.44
CA HIS A 206 -29.47 -9.05 -0.50
C HIS A 206 -29.86 -7.56 -0.47
N LYS A 207 -31.17 -7.25 -0.48
CA LYS A 207 -31.65 -5.86 -0.38
C LYS A 207 -31.14 -5.16 0.89
N THR A 208 -31.13 -5.87 2.03
CA THR A 208 -30.67 -5.35 3.32
C THR A 208 -29.17 -5.06 3.28
N LEU A 209 -28.36 -6.02 2.82
CA LEU A 209 -26.92 -5.85 2.72
C LEU A 209 -26.50 -4.77 1.71
N SER A 210 -27.16 -4.69 0.55
CA SER A 210 -26.91 -3.65 -0.45
C SER A 210 -27.19 -2.25 0.11
N GLY A 211 -28.29 -2.08 0.86
CA GLY A 211 -28.60 -0.82 1.55
C GLY A 211 -27.51 -0.42 2.56
N GLY A 212 -27.06 -1.38 3.37
CA GLY A 212 -25.97 -1.14 4.33
C GLY A 212 -24.64 -0.81 3.67
N ALA A 213 -24.32 -1.43 2.53
CA ALA A 213 -23.11 -1.11 1.77
C ALA A 213 -23.15 0.32 1.21
N ILE A 214 -24.30 0.76 0.69
CA ILE A 214 -24.50 2.14 0.21
C ILE A 214 -24.39 3.13 1.37
N ALA A 215 -25.06 2.87 2.49
CA ALA A 215 -25.09 3.77 3.65
C ALA A 215 -23.68 4.06 4.23
N GLN A 216 -22.79 3.07 4.17
CA GLN A 216 -21.44 3.15 4.74
C GLN A 216 -20.38 3.63 3.73
N ALA A 217 -20.73 3.67 2.43
CA ALA A 217 -19.80 4.02 1.37
C ALA A 217 -19.14 5.39 1.54
N PRO A 218 -19.83 6.48 1.93
CA PRO A 218 -19.19 7.79 2.05
C PRO A 218 -17.97 7.76 2.97
N GLY A 219 -18.08 7.14 4.15
CA GLY A 219 -16.97 7.01 5.11
C GLY A 219 -15.81 6.21 4.54
N ILE A 220 -16.11 5.06 3.93
CA ILE A 220 -15.11 4.20 3.29
C ILE A 220 -14.32 4.95 2.21
N LEU A 221 -15.00 5.76 1.40
CA LEU A 221 -14.39 6.49 0.30
C LEU A 221 -13.58 7.72 0.74
N GLU A 222 -13.96 8.37 1.85
CA GLU A 222 -13.32 9.62 2.33
C GLU A 222 -12.22 9.39 3.38
N ASP A 223 -12.38 8.43 4.28
CA ASP A 223 -11.51 8.34 5.47
C ASP A 223 -10.27 7.47 5.30
N TYR A 224 -10.25 6.57 4.31
CA TYR A 224 -9.03 5.86 3.90
C TYR A 224 -8.37 6.60 2.72
N PRO A 225 -7.02 6.76 2.71
CA PRO A 225 -6.29 7.53 1.69
C PRO A 225 -6.15 6.78 0.35
N TRP A 226 -7.27 6.54 -0.33
CA TRP A 226 -7.34 5.88 -1.65
C TRP A 226 -6.59 6.64 -2.74
N ASP A 227 -6.41 7.96 -2.60
CA ASP A 227 -5.63 8.81 -3.50
C ASP A 227 -4.19 8.29 -3.70
N LYS A 228 -3.60 7.70 -2.66
CA LYS A 228 -2.24 7.13 -2.71
C LYS A 228 -2.11 5.99 -3.73
N VAL A 229 -3.23 5.32 -4.03
CA VAL A 229 -3.30 4.18 -4.96
C VAL A 229 -4.21 4.44 -6.16
N ALA A 230 -4.71 5.68 -6.34
CA ALA A 230 -5.66 6.02 -7.39
C ALA A 230 -5.14 5.86 -8.82
N ASN A 231 -3.84 5.66 -9.04
CA ASN A 231 -3.25 5.39 -10.36
C ASN A 231 -2.88 3.91 -10.57
N LYS A 232 -3.41 3.01 -9.74
CA LYS A 232 -3.16 1.57 -9.78
C LYS A 232 -4.44 0.81 -10.09
N THR A 233 -4.27 -0.46 -10.47
CA THR A 233 -5.36 -1.44 -10.46
C THR A 233 -5.55 -1.94 -9.05
N VAL A 234 -6.79 -1.84 -8.53
CA VAL A 234 -7.18 -2.38 -7.23
C VAL A 234 -8.00 -3.65 -7.46
N ILE A 235 -7.55 -4.78 -6.90
CA ILE A 235 -8.28 -6.04 -6.94
C ILE A 235 -9.15 -6.17 -5.68
N ASP A 236 -10.47 -6.20 -5.85
CA ASP A 236 -11.45 -6.49 -4.80
C ASP A 236 -11.64 -8.00 -4.67
N ILE A 237 -11.06 -8.60 -3.64
CA ILE A 237 -11.15 -10.02 -3.34
C ILE A 237 -12.43 -10.29 -2.56
N GLY A 238 -13.26 -11.20 -3.04
CA GLY A 238 -14.59 -11.39 -2.45
C GLY A 238 -15.53 -10.22 -2.77
N GLY A 239 -15.29 -9.52 -3.89
CA GLY A 239 -16.00 -8.27 -4.23
C GLY A 239 -17.49 -8.44 -4.58
N GLY A 240 -17.98 -9.68 -4.65
CA GLY A 240 -19.37 -10.00 -4.96
C GLY A 240 -19.83 -9.34 -6.27
N GLY A 241 -20.96 -8.63 -6.23
CA GLY A 241 -21.51 -7.92 -7.38
C GLY A 241 -20.74 -6.66 -7.81
N GLY A 242 -19.68 -6.27 -7.08
CA GLY A 242 -18.79 -5.15 -7.44
C GLY A 242 -19.19 -3.76 -6.91
N GLY A 243 -20.06 -3.68 -5.91
CA GLY A 243 -20.54 -2.40 -5.39
C GLY A 243 -19.44 -1.49 -4.82
N LEU A 244 -18.49 -2.05 -4.06
CA LEU A 244 -17.36 -1.29 -3.50
C LEU A 244 -16.45 -0.76 -4.61
N ILE A 245 -15.97 -1.65 -5.49
CA ILE A 245 -15.06 -1.24 -6.56
C ILE A 245 -15.72 -0.22 -7.49
N ALA A 246 -17.01 -0.37 -7.83
CA ALA A 246 -17.73 0.62 -8.66
C ALA A 246 -17.73 2.02 -8.02
N LEU A 247 -17.93 2.10 -6.71
CA LEU A 247 -17.90 3.37 -5.98
C LEU A 247 -16.51 4.00 -5.93
N LEU A 248 -15.46 3.18 -5.77
CA LEU A 248 -14.07 3.64 -5.85
C LEU A 248 -13.75 4.19 -7.25
N LEU A 249 -14.11 3.47 -8.32
CA LEU A 249 -13.90 3.89 -9.71
C LEU A 249 -14.71 5.15 -10.09
N ARG A 250 -15.89 5.33 -9.50
CA ARG A 250 -16.67 6.57 -9.68
C ARG A 250 -15.95 7.77 -9.08
N LYS A 251 -15.31 7.62 -7.92
CA LYS A 251 -14.60 8.71 -7.24
C LYS A 251 -13.20 8.96 -7.81
N PHE A 252 -12.43 7.91 -8.06
CA PHE A 252 -11.04 7.98 -8.49
C PHE A 252 -10.90 7.62 -9.97
N LYS A 253 -11.08 8.61 -10.85
CA LYS A 253 -11.17 8.40 -12.32
C LYS A 253 -9.94 7.79 -12.99
N THR A 254 -8.78 7.84 -12.34
CA THR A 254 -7.53 7.22 -12.83
C THR A 254 -7.34 5.79 -12.34
N MET A 255 -8.20 5.31 -11.43
CA MET A 255 -8.10 3.99 -10.83
C MET A 255 -8.62 2.96 -11.84
N GLN A 256 -8.02 1.78 -11.83
CA GLN A 256 -8.54 0.63 -12.55
C GLN A 256 -9.03 -0.41 -11.54
N GLY A 257 -10.07 -1.15 -11.90
CA GLY A 257 -10.68 -2.15 -11.03
C GLY A 257 -10.42 -3.56 -11.53
N ALA A 258 -10.40 -4.49 -10.58
CA ALA A 258 -10.59 -5.91 -10.82
C ALA A 258 -11.37 -6.53 -9.65
N ILE A 259 -12.04 -7.65 -9.90
CA ILE A 259 -12.76 -8.43 -8.88
C ILE A 259 -12.30 -9.87 -8.99
N LEU A 260 -11.93 -10.48 -7.86
CA LEU A 260 -11.75 -11.93 -7.75
C LEU A 260 -12.93 -12.50 -6.95
N GLU A 261 -13.68 -13.41 -7.55
CA GLU A 261 -14.88 -13.97 -6.92
C GLU A 261 -15.20 -15.39 -7.42
N ALA A 262 -15.99 -16.15 -6.66
CA ALA A 262 -16.44 -17.47 -7.04
C ALA A 262 -17.17 -17.48 -8.40
N PRO A 263 -17.02 -18.56 -9.21
CA PRO A 263 -17.55 -18.60 -10.58
C PRO A 263 -19.05 -18.30 -10.73
N HIS A 264 -19.87 -18.68 -9.74
CA HIS A 264 -21.31 -18.45 -9.79
C HIS A 264 -21.72 -17.02 -9.42
N VAL A 265 -20.86 -16.27 -8.72
CA VAL A 265 -21.14 -14.89 -8.28
C VAL A 265 -20.53 -13.87 -9.25
N ILE A 266 -19.35 -14.16 -9.82
CA ILE A 266 -18.69 -13.24 -10.75
C ILE A 266 -19.54 -12.92 -11.99
N GLU A 267 -20.42 -13.83 -12.42
CA GLU A 267 -21.35 -13.59 -13.52
C GLU A 267 -22.33 -12.44 -13.22
N GLN A 268 -22.73 -12.25 -11.95
CA GLN A 268 -23.51 -11.10 -11.55
C GLN A 268 -22.71 -9.79 -11.71
N ALA A 269 -21.41 -9.81 -11.36
CA ALA A 269 -20.55 -8.65 -11.58
C ALA A 269 -20.42 -8.34 -13.08
N ARG A 270 -20.25 -9.36 -13.94
CA ARG A 270 -20.23 -9.17 -15.41
C ARG A 270 -21.50 -8.49 -15.91
N GLN A 271 -22.66 -8.92 -15.45
CA GLN A 271 -23.93 -8.29 -15.80
C GLN A 271 -24.01 -6.85 -15.28
N ASN A 272 -23.58 -6.60 -14.04
CA ASN A 272 -23.64 -5.27 -13.43
C ASN A 272 -22.75 -4.24 -14.15
N PHE A 273 -21.56 -4.62 -14.62
CA PHE A 273 -20.64 -3.70 -15.32
C PHE A 273 -20.84 -3.67 -16.84
N HIS A 274 -21.07 -4.81 -17.49
CA HIS A 274 -20.95 -4.90 -18.95
C HIS A 274 -22.27 -5.11 -19.70
N SER A 275 -23.40 -5.30 -18.99
CA SER A 275 -24.71 -5.28 -19.64
C SER A 275 -25.20 -3.85 -19.87
N LYS A 276 -26.02 -3.65 -20.92
CA LYS A 276 -26.58 -2.34 -21.28
C LYS A 276 -27.42 -1.69 -20.16
N GLU A 277 -28.03 -2.51 -19.32
CA GLU A 277 -28.86 -2.08 -18.19
C GLU A 277 -28.14 -2.31 -16.85
N GLY A 278 -26.84 -2.61 -16.89
CA GLY A 278 -26.04 -2.91 -15.71
C GLY A 278 -25.90 -1.70 -14.78
N GLN A 279 -26.07 -1.92 -13.48
CA GLN A 279 -26.04 -0.86 -12.46
C GLN A 279 -24.72 -0.06 -12.42
N TYR A 280 -23.62 -0.64 -12.91
CA TYR A 280 -22.27 -0.08 -12.88
C TYR A 280 -21.68 0.10 -14.29
N ASN A 281 -22.53 0.11 -15.32
CA ASN A 281 -22.08 0.29 -16.70
C ASN A 281 -21.37 1.64 -16.95
N ASP A 282 -21.66 2.64 -16.13
CA ASP A 282 -21.02 3.97 -16.16
C ASP A 282 -19.51 3.96 -15.85
N VAL A 283 -18.98 2.87 -15.29
CA VAL A 283 -17.54 2.72 -14.98
C VAL A 283 -16.92 1.48 -15.64
N ALA A 284 -17.59 0.86 -16.60
CA ALA A 284 -17.13 -0.37 -17.26
C ALA A 284 -15.74 -0.23 -17.90
N ASP A 285 -15.43 0.95 -18.46
CA ASP A 285 -14.13 1.24 -19.10
C ASP A 285 -12.94 1.17 -18.12
N GLN A 286 -13.19 1.34 -16.81
CA GLN A 286 -12.15 1.24 -15.77
C GLN A 286 -12.00 -0.19 -15.23
N ILE A 287 -12.86 -1.13 -15.64
CA ILE A 287 -12.81 -2.54 -15.23
C ILE A 287 -13.14 -3.47 -16.42
N PRO A 288 -12.15 -3.74 -17.29
CA PRO A 288 -12.32 -4.63 -18.43
C PRO A 288 -12.84 -6.02 -18.04
N LEU A 289 -13.46 -6.72 -18.99
CA LEU A 289 -14.11 -8.02 -18.73
C LEU A 289 -13.11 -9.08 -18.20
N GLU A 290 -11.86 -9.02 -18.64
CA GLU A 290 -10.74 -9.84 -18.19
C GLU A 290 -10.34 -9.57 -16.73
N ASN A 291 -10.67 -8.40 -16.18
CA ASN A 291 -10.45 -8.05 -14.78
C ASN A 291 -11.60 -8.50 -13.86
N LEU A 292 -12.65 -9.10 -14.42
CA LEU A 292 -13.66 -9.83 -13.65
C LEU A 292 -13.27 -11.31 -13.63
N ILE A 293 -12.65 -11.75 -12.53
CA ILE A 293 -11.87 -12.98 -12.45
C ILE A 293 -12.66 -14.01 -11.64
N ALA A 294 -13.03 -15.10 -12.30
CA ALA A 294 -13.59 -16.28 -11.65
C ALA A 294 -12.47 -17.04 -10.96
N GLY A 295 -12.53 -17.25 -9.64
CA GLY A 295 -11.46 -17.95 -8.93
C GLY A 295 -11.79 -18.29 -7.48
N ASP A 296 -10.77 -18.77 -6.78
CA ASP A 296 -10.84 -19.23 -5.40
C ASP A 296 -9.60 -18.71 -4.66
N PHE A 297 -9.81 -17.72 -3.78
CA PHE A 297 -8.74 -17.09 -3.02
C PHE A 297 -8.04 -18.02 -2.02
N PHE A 298 -8.61 -19.20 -1.73
CA PHE A 298 -7.92 -20.24 -0.95
C PHE A 298 -6.84 -20.96 -1.76
N LYS A 299 -6.86 -20.81 -3.09
CA LYS A 299 -5.91 -21.47 -4.00
C LYS A 299 -4.94 -20.48 -4.60
N GLU A 300 -5.46 -19.45 -5.28
CA GLU A 300 -4.63 -18.52 -6.04
C GLU A 300 -5.28 -17.13 -6.10
N VAL A 301 -4.44 -16.11 -6.08
CA VAL A 301 -4.84 -14.70 -6.20
C VAL A 301 -4.07 -14.09 -7.38
N PRO A 302 -4.73 -13.35 -8.29
CA PRO A 302 -4.07 -12.68 -9.41
C PRO A 302 -3.05 -11.64 -8.95
N SER A 303 -1.93 -11.52 -9.64
CA SER A 303 -0.84 -10.62 -9.24
C SER A 303 -1.13 -9.14 -9.50
N ALA A 304 -1.15 -8.34 -8.43
CA ALA A 304 -1.29 -6.88 -8.44
C ALA A 304 -0.48 -6.22 -7.30
N GLU A 305 -0.38 -4.89 -7.31
CA GLU A 305 0.21 -4.13 -6.20
C GLU A 305 -0.82 -3.87 -5.08
N VAL A 306 -2.11 -3.66 -5.42
CA VAL A 306 -3.11 -3.20 -4.46
C VAL A 306 -4.31 -4.15 -4.45
N TYR A 307 -4.64 -4.61 -3.25
CA TYR A 307 -5.81 -5.45 -3.00
C TYR A 307 -6.71 -4.78 -1.97
N THR A 308 -8.00 -5.05 -2.07
CA THR A 308 -8.97 -4.76 -1.02
C THR A 308 -9.81 -6.01 -0.76
N ILE A 309 -10.25 -6.19 0.48
CA ILE A 309 -11.16 -7.27 0.89
C ILE A 309 -12.12 -6.70 1.93
N LYS A 310 -13.43 -6.91 1.75
CA LYS A 310 -14.45 -6.31 2.61
C LYS A 310 -15.45 -7.37 3.08
N TRP A 311 -15.60 -7.51 4.40
CA TRP A 311 -16.54 -8.46 5.02
C TRP A 311 -16.36 -9.88 4.46
N CYS A 312 -15.16 -10.43 4.60
CA CYS A 312 -14.85 -11.77 4.08
C CYS A 312 -13.94 -12.56 5.02
N LEU A 313 -12.86 -11.98 5.54
CA LEU A 313 -11.98 -12.64 6.51
C LEU A 313 -12.68 -12.91 7.86
N HIS A 314 -13.73 -12.17 8.20
CA HIS A 314 -14.55 -12.42 9.39
C HIS A 314 -15.44 -13.68 9.31
N ASP A 315 -15.64 -14.24 8.11
CA ASP A 315 -16.37 -15.51 7.94
C ASP A 315 -15.53 -16.72 8.36
N TRP A 316 -14.23 -16.51 8.62
CA TRP A 316 -13.24 -17.58 8.75
C TRP A 316 -12.48 -17.51 10.06
N ASP A 317 -12.09 -18.69 10.56
CA ASP A 317 -11.09 -18.84 11.61
C ASP A 317 -9.69 -18.37 11.15
N ASP A 318 -8.75 -18.29 12.10
CA ASP A 318 -7.40 -17.80 11.84
C ASP A 318 -6.59 -18.69 10.89
N GLU A 319 -6.85 -20.00 10.84
CA GLU A 319 -6.14 -20.90 9.93
C GLU A 319 -6.49 -20.61 8.47
N LYS A 320 -7.79 -20.47 8.20
CA LYS A 320 -8.32 -20.12 6.87
C LYS A 320 -7.99 -18.68 6.49
N ALA A 321 -8.16 -17.73 7.41
CA ALA A 321 -7.77 -16.33 7.17
C ALA A 321 -6.27 -16.23 6.87
N SER A 322 -5.42 -16.99 7.57
CA SER A 322 -3.98 -17.06 7.29
C SER A 322 -3.68 -17.59 5.88
N THR A 323 -4.43 -18.59 5.43
CA THR A 323 -4.29 -19.15 4.08
C THR A 323 -4.54 -18.09 3.02
N ILE A 324 -5.64 -17.33 3.17
CA ILE A 324 -5.98 -16.23 2.25
C ILE A 324 -4.87 -15.17 2.25
N LEU A 325 -4.43 -14.72 3.43
CA LEU A 325 -3.39 -13.69 3.53
C LEU A 325 -2.05 -14.14 2.94
N ARG A 326 -1.67 -15.43 3.08
CA ARG A 326 -0.46 -15.98 2.44
C ARG A 326 -0.58 -16.02 0.91
N ASN A 327 -1.75 -16.36 0.38
CA ASN A 327 -1.96 -16.37 -1.07
C ASN A 327 -1.87 -14.94 -1.64
N ILE A 328 -2.47 -13.95 -0.97
CA ILE A 328 -2.32 -12.54 -1.35
C ILE A 328 -0.84 -12.12 -1.21
N ARG A 329 -0.15 -12.57 -0.16
CA ARG A 329 1.27 -12.26 0.07
C ARG A 329 2.19 -12.80 -1.02
N ALA A 330 1.86 -13.97 -1.55
CA ALA A 330 2.59 -14.60 -2.65
C ALA A 330 2.30 -13.90 -3.99
N ALA A 331 1.08 -13.41 -4.19
CA ALA A 331 0.66 -12.75 -5.43
C ALA A 331 1.09 -11.27 -5.52
N ILE A 332 1.23 -10.57 -4.38
CA ILE A 332 1.46 -9.13 -4.37
C ILE A 332 2.80 -8.75 -5.00
N LYS A 333 2.74 -7.84 -5.98
CA LYS A 333 3.93 -7.27 -6.63
C LYS A 333 4.66 -6.37 -5.66
N GLU A 334 5.98 -6.43 -5.69
CA GLU A 334 6.82 -5.52 -4.92
C GLU A 334 6.73 -4.10 -5.51
N GLY A 335 6.50 -3.11 -4.63
CA GLY A 335 6.34 -1.73 -5.05
C GLY A 335 6.07 -0.79 -3.86
N PRO A 336 6.37 0.51 -4.00
CA PRO A 336 6.17 1.50 -2.93
C PRO A 336 4.69 1.73 -2.59
N LYS A 337 3.78 1.33 -3.49
CA LYS A 337 2.34 1.45 -3.29
C LYS A 337 1.68 0.15 -2.85
N SER A 338 2.43 -0.95 -2.79
CA SER A 338 1.88 -2.28 -2.55
C SER A 338 1.27 -2.42 -1.17
N ARG A 339 0.01 -2.84 -1.12
CA ARG A 339 -0.75 -2.99 0.12
C ARG A 339 -1.99 -3.86 -0.05
N LEU A 340 -2.48 -4.37 1.07
CA LEU A 340 -3.82 -4.94 1.21
C LEU A 340 -4.64 -4.05 2.16
N VAL A 341 -5.84 -3.66 1.73
CA VAL A 341 -6.80 -2.90 2.55
C VAL A 341 -7.93 -3.82 2.97
N ILE A 342 -8.02 -4.12 4.26
CA ILE A 342 -9.09 -4.96 4.82
C ILE A 342 -10.16 -4.03 5.39
N LEU A 343 -11.40 -4.17 4.95
CA LEU A 343 -12.55 -3.41 5.44
C LEU A 343 -13.43 -4.31 6.31
N GLU A 344 -13.09 -4.39 7.60
CA GLU A 344 -13.77 -5.25 8.59
C GLU A 344 -13.93 -4.55 9.93
N SER A 345 -14.76 -5.12 10.80
CA SER A 345 -14.89 -4.59 12.14
C SER A 345 -13.60 -4.84 12.93
N VAL A 346 -13.30 -3.90 13.83
CA VAL A 346 -12.23 -4.07 14.80
C VAL A 346 -12.86 -4.06 16.18
N LEU A 347 -12.70 -5.16 16.90
CA LEU A 347 -13.19 -5.29 18.26
C LEU A 347 -12.52 -4.24 19.15
N LYS A 348 -13.35 -3.50 19.89
CA LYS A 348 -12.94 -2.48 20.85
C LYS A 348 -13.83 -2.57 22.09
N ASP A 349 -13.37 -1.96 23.17
CA ASP A 349 -14.15 -1.82 24.39
C ASP A 349 -14.87 -0.47 24.44
N GLY A 350 -15.75 -0.32 25.44
CA GLY A 350 -16.48 0.92 25.69
C GLY A 350 -17.51 1.27 24.61
N TYR A 351 -17.86 2.56 24.54
CA TYR A 351 -18.91 3.06 23.65
C TYR A 351 -18.64 2.76 22.17
N ALA A 352 -17.42 3.04 21.70
CA ALA A 352 -17.03 2.87 20.30
C ALA A 352 -17.04 1.40 19.84
N GLY A 353 -16.90 0.45 20.77
CA GLY A 353 -16.91 -0.99 20.48
C GLY A 353 -18.29 -1.65 20.43
N LYS A 354 -19.37 -0.96 20.84
CA LYS A 354 -20.71 -1.59 20.94
C LYS A 354 -21.15 -2.26 19.64
N MET A 355 -20.97 -1.58 18.50
CA MET A 355 -21.39 -2.11 17.21
C MET A 355 -20.52 -3.29 16.75
N SER A 356 -19.20 -3.27 17.00
CA SER A 356 -18.32 -4.39 16.62
C SER A 356 -18.61 -5.64 17.45
N ARG A 357 -18.99 -5.49 18.72
CA ARG A 357 -19.45 -6.61 19.56
C ARG A 357 -20.77 -7.22 19.07
N PHE A 358 -21.70 -6.41 18.56
CA PHE A 358 -22.90 -6.94 17.92
C PHE A 358 -22.61 -7.61 16.57
N ALA A 359 -21.67 -7.09 15.79
CA ALA A 359 -21.23 -7.73 14.55
C ALA A 359 -20.64 -9.12 14.85
N ASP A 360 -19.75 -9.23 15.83
CA ASP A 360 -19.15 -10.50 16.28
C ASP A 360 -20.19 -11.54 16.71
N MET A 361 -21.14 -11.12 17.55
CA MET A 361 -22.26 -12.00 17.93
C MET A 361 -23.09 -12.44 16.73
N ASN A 362 -23.34 -11.56 15.75
CA ASN A 362 -24.08 -11.94 14.55
C ASN A 362 -23.29 -12.92 13.68
N MET A 363 -21.96 -12.80 13.59
CA MET A 363 -21.13 -13.76 12.86
C MET A 363 -21.16 -15.14 13.53
N MET A 364 -21.02 -15.17 14.86
CA MET A 364 -21.15 -16.39 15.66
C MET A 364 -22.55 -17.03 15.51
N VAL A 365 -23.61 -16.21 15.47
CA VAL A 365 -24.99 -16.69 15.34
C VAL A 365 -25.28 -17.26 13.96
N ALA A 366 -24.89 -16.55 12.91
CA ALA A 366 -25.35 -16.81 11.54
C ALA A 366 -24.47 -17.82 10.78
N VAL A 367 -23.14 -17.68 10.89
CA VAL A 367 -22.19 -18.40 10.03
C VAL A 367 -21.07 -19.09 10.81
N GLY A 368 -20.98 -18.87 12.12
CA GLY A 368 -19.89 -19.40 12.95
C GLY A 368 -18.56 -18.68 12.75
N GLY A 369 -18.61 -17.48 12.15
CA GLY A 369 -17.45 -16.60 11.98
C GLY A 369 -17.14 -15.80 13.24
N MET A 370 -16.19 -14.88 13.13
CA MET A 370 -15.73 -14.04 14.23
C MET A 370 -15.17 -12.70 13.75
N GLU A 371 -15.32 -11.67 14.58
CA GLU A 371 -14.56 -10.43 14.44
C GLU A 371 -13.25 -10.51 15.24
N ARG A 372 -12.30 -9.62 14.94
CA ARG A 372 -10.98 -9.60 15.57
C ARG A 372 -10.66 -8.24 16.17
N ASP A 373 -9.96 -8.24 17.30
CA ASP A 373 -9.33 -7.02 17.83
C ASP A 373 -8.05 -6.67 17.05
N GLU A 374 -7.49 -5.49 17.32
CA GLU A 374 -6.28 -5.04 16.62
C GLU A 374 -5.07 -5.94 16.89
N MET A 375 -4.96 -6.53 18.09
CA MET A 375 -3.83 -7.41 18.43
C MET A 375 -3.91 -8.73 17.67
N GLN A 376 -5.11 -9.30 17.56
CA GLN A 376 -5.37 -10.48 16.74
C GLN A 376 -5.06 -10.20 15.26
N TRP A 377 -5.47 -9.04 14.72
CA TRP A 377 -5.10 -8.61 13.37
C TRP A 377 -3.58 -8.48 13.17
N ARG A 378 -2.86 -7.90 14.14
CA ARG A 378 -1.39 -7.80 14.10
C ARG A 378 -0.73 -9.17 14.07
N ASN A 379 -1.12 -10.07 14.97
CA ASN A 379 -0.58 -11.42 15.04
C ASN A 379 -0.84 -12.20 13.73
N LEU A 380 -2.03 -12.05 13.16
CA LEU A 380 -2.39 -12.67 11.89
C LEU A 380 -1.56 -12.11 10.73
N ALA A 381 -1.35 -10.79 10.68
CA ALA A 381 -0.51 -10.14 9.67
C ALA A 381 0.96 -10.61 9.77
N ASP A 382 1.55 -10.56 10.96
CA ASP A 382 2.96 -10.88 11.19
C ASP A 382 3.26 -12.35 10.84
N SER A 383 2.37 -13.26 11.23
CA SER A 383 2.50 -14.71 10.94
C SER A 383 2.30 -15.09 9.46
N THR A 384 1.92 -14.12 8.61
CA THR A 384 1.65 -14.33 7.19
C THR A 384 2.50 -13.44 6.28
N GLY A 385 3.55 -12.81 6.82
CA GLY A 385 4.52 -12.03 6.05
C GLY A 385 4.05 -10.61 5.72
N TRP A 386 3.06 -10.11 6.46
CA TRP A 386 2.56 -8.76 6.40
C TRP A 386 2.97 -7.97 7.65
N GLN A 387 2.85 -6.66 7.57
CA GLN A 387 2.92 -5.75 8.69
C GLN A 387 1.64 -4.90 8.70
N LEU A 388 0.95 -4.86 9.84
CA LEU A 388 -0.16 -3.92 10.03
C LEU A 388 0.41 -2.51 10.18
N ARG A 389 0.19 -1.66 9.18
CA ARG A 389 0.68 -0.28 9.15
C ARG A 389 -0.21 0.63 9.99
N GLU A 390 -1.52 0.62 9.74
CA GLU A 390 -2.46 1.53 10.39
C GLU A 390 -3.89 0.98 10.34
N VAL A 391 -4.71 1.35 11.33
CA VAL A 391 -6.17 1.11 11.34
C VAL A 391 -6.87 2.46 11.25
N TYR A 392 -7.63 2.68 10.18
CA TYR A 392 -8.36 3.91 9.94
C TYR A 392 -9.82 3.76 10.39
N PRO A 393 -10.30 4.58 11.36
CA PRO A 393 -11.72 4.68 11.64
C PRO A 393 -12.44 5.37 10.48
N LEU A 394 -13.63 4.88 10.13
CA LEU A 394 -14.41 5.35 8.99
C LEU A 394 -15.74 5.95 9.47
N ARG A 395 -15.98 7.24 9.20
CA ARG A 395 -17.21 7.92 9.67
C ARG A 395 -18.45 7.29 9.05
N ASN A 396 -19.50 7.13 9.86
CA ASN A 396 -20.77 6.53 9.45
C ASN A 396 -20.64 5.12 8.83
N ALA A 397 -19.55 4.41 9.14
CA ALA A 397 -19.29 3.05 8.69
C ALA A 397 -18.97 2.16 9.91
N TRP A 398 -19.43 0.92 9.87
CA TRP A 398 -19.14 -0.09 10.88
C TRP A 398 -17.76 -0.74 10.74
N PRO A 399 -17.21 -0.99 9.53
CA PRO A 399 -15.84 -1.47 9.42
C PRO A 399 -14.85 -0.33 9.68
N SER A 400 -13.63 -0.71 10.04
CA SER A 400 -12.43 0.11 9.90
C SER A 400 -11.69 -0.30 8.63
N ALA A 401 -10.82 0.56 8.10
CA ALA A 401 -9.85 0.14 7.09
C ALA A 401 -8.54 -0.26 7.78
N ILE A 402 -8.21 -1.54 7.74
CA ILE A 402 -6.97 -2.10 8.28
C ILE A 402 -5.99 -2.22 7.12
N GLU A 403 -4.91 -1.48 7.20
CA GLU A 403 -3.92 -1.43 6.12
C GLU A 403 -2.74 -2.33 6.42
N LEU A 404 -2.59 -3.37 5.62
CA LEU A 404 -1.43 -4.26 5.65
C LEU A 404 -0.46 -3.90 4.53
N VAL A 405 0.81 -3.79 4.87
CA VAL A 405 1.91 -3.67 3.90
C VAL A 405 2.75 -4.94 3.96
N PRO A 406 3.30 -5.41 2.82
CA PRO A 406 4.13 -6.60 2.85
C PRO A 406 5.40 -6.33 3.66
N ALA A 407 5.79 -7.26 4.53
CA ALA A 407 7.11 -7.24 5.13
C ALA A 407 8.11 -7.67 4.04
N TRP A 408 8.82 -6.69 3.48
CA TRP A 408 9.93 -6.94 2.57
C TRP A 408 11.20 -7.14 3.41
N PRO A 409 12.16 -7.99 2.96
CA PRO A 409 13.45 -8.11 3.64
C PRO A 409 14.16 -6.75 3.72
N ASP A 410 15.00 -6.57 4.74
CA ASP A 410 15.75 -5.32 4.97
C ASP A 410 16.52 -4.90 3.71
N ARG A 411 16.17 -3.71 3.20
CA ARG A 411 16.68 -3.12 1.95
C ARG A 411 17.89 -2.20 2.15
N GLU A 412 18.33 -2.02 3.39
CA GLU A 412 19.61 -1.37 3.73
C GLU A 412 20.58 -2.45 4.19
N VAL A 413 21.75 -2.50 3.56
CA VAL A 413 22.85 -3.35 3.99
C VAL A 413 24.03 -2.47 4.37
N VAL A 414 24.81 -2.92 5.36
CA VAL A 414 26.08 -2.29 5.71
C VAL A 414 27.19 -3.19 5.24
N ALA A 415 28.03 -2.71 4.33
CA ALA A 415 29.15 -3.46 3.79
C ALA A 415 30.45 -2.65 3.83
N GLU A 416 31.58 -3.34 3.88
CA GLU A 416 32.89 -2.69 3.79
C GLU A 416 33.19 -2.25 2.35
N MET A 417 33.55 -0.98 2.19
CA MET A 417 34.00 -0.39 0.93
C MET A 417 35.33 0.33 1.12
N ARG A 418 36.16 0.39 0.07
CA ARG A 418 37.54 0.90 0.15
C ARG A 418 37.66 2.28 -0.48
N PHE A 419 38.09 3.25 0.32
CA PHE A 419 38.28 4.65 -0.05
C PHE A 419 39.74 5.06 0.04
N LEU A 420 40.09 6.17 -0.61
CA LEU A 420 41.35 6.85 -0.37
C LEU A 420 41.44 7.26 1.10
N GLU A 421 42.60 7.09 1.72
CA GLU A 421 42.91 7.72 3.00
C GLU A 421 42.63 9.24 2.98
N PRO A 422 42.34 9.88 4.13
CA PRO A 422 42.30 11.33 4.21
C PRO A 422 43.53 11.96 3.56
N TRP A 423 43.30 12.80 2.56
CA TRP A 423 44.37 13.24 1.66
C TRP A 423 44.96 14.59 2.06
N ASP A 424 46.28 14.66 2.12
CA ASP A 424 47.02 15.91 2.22
C ASP A 424 47.45 16.37 0.82
N VAL A 425 46.84 17.45 0.35
CA VAL A 425 47.12 18.05 -0.96
C VAL A 425 48.58 18.49 -1.15
N SER A 426 49.35 18.66 -0.06
CA SER A 426 50.77 18.98 -0.14
C SER A 426 51.62 17.85 -0.76
N ARG A 427 51.11 16.61 -0.74
CA ARG A 427 51.73 15.42 -1.35
C ARG A 427 51.58 15.37 -2.87
N GLY A 428 50.90 16.34 -3.47
CA GLY A 428 50.50 16.32 -4.87
C GLY A 428 49.30 15.40 -5.11
N ASN A 429 49.13 14.97 -6.36
CA ASN A 429 48.06 14.03 -6.71
C ASN A 429 48.37 12.62 -6.18
N PRO A 430 47.35 11.86 -5.74
CA PRO A 430 47.45 10.42 -5.65
C PRO A 430 47.94 9.84 -6.99
N TYR A 431 48.74 8.78 -6.98
CA TYR A 431 49.10 8.06 -8.20
C TYR A 431 49.08 6.56 -8.02
N ILE A 432 48.82 5.86 -9.13
CA ILE A 432 48.99 4.41 -9.26
C ILE A 432 49.95 4.14 -10.41
N ARG A 433 51.04 3.44 -10.12
CA ARG A 433 52.09 3.10 -11.07
C ARG A 433 51.93 1.66 -11.53
N THR A 434 51.78 1.50 -12.84
CA THR A 434 51.85 0.21 -13.52
C THR A 434 53.32 -0.14 -13.76
N SER A 435 53.74 -1.33 -13.31
CA SER A 435 55.13 -1.83 -13.41
C SER A 435 56.18 -0.84 -12.88
N PRO A 436 56.22 -0.59 -11.56
CA PRO A 436 57.23 0.30 -10.96
C PRO A 436 58.66 -0.19 -11.24
N GLU A 437 59.54 0.74 -11.64
CA GLU A 437 60.97 0.46 -11.67
C GLU A 437 61.54 0.34 -10.24
N PRO A 438 62.64 -0.39 -10.03
CA PRO A 438 63.25 -0.55 -8.71
C PRO A 438 63.49 0.80 -8.02
N GLY A 439 62.98 0.95 -6.78
CA GLY A 439 63.09 2.17 -5.99
C GLY A 439 61.92 3.14 -6.11
N TYR A 440 60.89 2.84 -6.91
CA TYR A 440 59.65 3.61 -6.98
C TYR A 440 58.47 2.83 -6.38
N ASP A 441 57.70 3.49 -5.52
CA ASP A 441 56.49 2.90 -4.97
C ASP A 441 55.39 2.75 -6.03
N ARG A 442 54.57 1.71 -5.87
CA ARG A 442 53.40 1.48 -6.72
C ARG A 442 52.35 2.58 -6.53
N MET A 443 52.21 3.09 -5.31
CA MET A 443 51.22 4.12 -4.94
C MET A 443 51.84 5.03 -3.88
N ASN A 444 51.48 6.31 -3.89
CA ASN A 444 51.81 7.24 -2.81
C ASN A 444 50.71 7.37 -1.77
N PHE A 445 49.79 6.41 -1.66
CA PHE A 445 48.64 6.45 -0.75
C PHE A 445 48.25 5.06 -0.26
N ALA A 446 47.46 5.00 0.80
CA ALA A 446 46.84 3.76 1.27
C ALA A 446 45.32 3.77 1.05
N TRP A 447 44.76 2.58 0.85
CA TRP A 447 43.31 2.35 0.85
C TRP A 447 42.84 2.10 2.28
N GLN A 448 41.70 2.69 2.67
CA GLN A 448 41.07 2.50 3.97
C GLN A 448 39.67 1.90 3.80
N ASN A 449 39.30 0.96 4.68
CA ASN A 449 37.98 0.35 4.70
C ASN A 449 37.03 1.21 5.54
N TYR A 450 35.82 1.40 5.04
CA TYR A 450 34.72 2.04 5.77
C TYR A 450 33.48 1.16 5.66
N ALA A 451 32.73 1.07 6.76
CA ALA A 451 31.40 0.47 6.75
C ALA A 451 30.41 1.46 6.13
N VAL A 452 29.90 1.14 4.95
CA VAL A 452 29.03 2.01 4.15
C VAL A 452 27.61 1.45 4.14
N LYS A 453 26.64 2.35 4.35
CA LYS A 453 25.22 2.05 4.18
C LYS A 453 24.85 2.06 2.70
N LEU A 454 24.36 0.93 2.22
CA LEU A 454 23.96 0.72 0.84
C LEU A 454 22.46 0.46 0.80
N GLN A 455 21.74 1.26 0.01
CA GLN A 455 20.31 1.13 -0.16
C GLN A 455 19.99 0.38 -1.44
N ASP A 456 19.13 -0.64 -1.36
CA ASP A 456 18.60 -1.30 -2.54
C ASP A 456 17.74 -0.33 -3.35
N ALA A 457 18.13 -0.14 -4.60
CA ALA A 457 17.50 0.75 -5.55
C ALA A 457 16.25 0.15 -6.19
N ARG A 458 16.02 -1.17 -6.11
CA ARG A 458 14.89 -1.87 -6.75
C ARG A 458 13.54 -1.14 -6.60
N PRO A 459 13.12 -0.67 -5.40
CA PRO A 459 11.80 -0.08 -5.20
C PRO A 459 11.61 1.25 -5.94
N ASN A 460 12.71 1.96 -6.20
CA ASN A 460 12.74 3.27 -6.82
C ASN A 460 13.59 3.24 -8.10
N LYS A 461 13.72 2.06 -8.73
CA LYS A 461 14.60 1.81 -9.88
C LYS A 461 14.41 2.87 -10.98
N ALA A 462 13.16 3.23 -11.25
CA ALA A 462 12.78 4.19 -12.28
C ALA A 462 13.11 5.67 -11.95
N ASP A 463 13.39 6.00 -10.69
CA ASP A 463 13.62 7.37 -10.24
C ASP A 463 15.09 7.82 -10.50
N PHE A 464 16.01 6.86 -10.61
CA PHE A 464 17.43 7.14 -10.85
C PHE A 464 17.68 7.56 -12.30
N LYS A 465 17.89 8.87 -12.49
CA LYS A 465 18.25 9.47 -13.78
C LYS A 465 19.75 9.72 -13.89
N ILE A 466 20.34 9.35 -15.04
CA ILE A 466 21.76 9.54 -15.35
C ILE A 466 22.19 10.99 -15.11
N ASP A 467 21.42 11.97 -15.62
CA ASP A 467 21.74 13.40 -15.52
C ASP A 467 21.54 14.03 -14.15
N VAL A 468 20.90 13.34 -13.22
CA VAL A 468 20.68 13.83 -11.85
C VAL A 468 21.60 13.11 -10.87
N HIS A 469 21.59 11.78 -10.90
CA HIS A 469 22.27 10.93 -9.91
C HIS A 469 23.66 10.47 -10.37
N GLY A 470 23.98 10.62 -11.66
CA GLY A 470 25.21 10.09 -12.26
C GLY A 470 25.10 8.65 -12.72
N PHE A 471 23.99 7.97 -12.42
CA PHE A 471 23.71 6.61 -12.87
C PHE A 471 22.22 6.41 -13.12
N GLY A 472 21.85 5.31 -13.77
CA GLY A 472 20.47 4.87 -13.94
C GLY A 472 20.39 3.37 -14.20
N TYR A 473 19.23 2.79 -13.89
CA TYR A 473 18.93 1.37 -14.11
C TYR A 473 17.89 1.21 -15.21
N PHE A 474 18.10 0.25 -16.10
CA PHE A 474 17.25 0.06 -17.26
C PHE A 474 17.01 -1.42 -17.52
N ASP A 475 15.83 -1.74 -18.02
CA ASP A 475 15.53 -3.05 -18.60
C ASP A 475 16.02 -3.06 -20.05
N ASP A 476 16.84 -4.05 -20.40
CA ASP A 476 17.47 -4.21 -21.72
C ASP A 476 17.65 -5.70 -22.03
N GLU A 477 16.60 -6.30 -22.58
CA GLU A 477 16.55 -7.72 -22.95
C GLU A 477 17.52 -8.07 -24.09
N ILE A 478 18.25 -9.18 -23.94
CA ILE A 478 19.20 -9.63 -24.96
C ILE A 478 19.43 -11.14 -24.95
N ASP A 479 19.48 -11.73 -26.14
CA ASP A 479 19.76 -13.17 -26.34
C ASP A 479 21.21 -13.41 -26.80
N LEU A 480 22.17 -12.82 -26.07
CA LEU A 480 23.61 -12.99 -26.33
C LEU A 480 24.42 -13.33 -25.06
N ILE A 481 23.77 -13.41 -23.90
CA ILE A 481 24.44 -13.58 -22.60
C ILE A 481 25.33 -14.82 -22.58
N ASP A 482 24.80 -15.98 -22.99
CA ASP A 482 25.56 -17.25 -22.99
C ASP A 482 26.75 -17.25 -23.96
N ALA A 483 26.62 -16.54 -25.09
CA ALA A 483 27.70 -16.41 -26.06
C ALA A 483 28.82 -15.48 -25.54
N LEU A 484 28.44 -14.36 -24.92
CA LEU A 484 29.37 -13.44 -24.26
C LEU A 484 30.11 -14.11 -23.10
N ARG A 485 29.41 -14.91 -22.32
CA ARG A 485 29.95 -15.60 -21.14
C ARG A 485 31.00 -16.66 -21.51
N ARG A 486 30.82 -17.37 -22.62
CA ARG A 486 31.79 -18.35 -23.14
C ARG A 486 33.05 -17.70 -23.72
N ASN A 487 32.96 -16.45 -24.19
CA ASN A 487 34.09 -15.69 -24.77
C ASN A 487 34.81 -16.42 -25.91
N GLU A 488 34.08 -17.23 -26.69
CA GLU A 488 34.62 -18.09 -27.76
C GLU A 488 34.48 -17.46 -29.17
N ASP A 489 33.60 -16.47 -29.34
CA ASP A 489 33.24 -15.93 -30.66
C ASP A 489 33.28 -14.39 -30.69
N ALA A 490 34.16 -13.84 -31.54
CA ALA A 490 34.26 -12.40 -31.78
C ALA A 490 32.98 -11.81 -32.41
N SER A 491 32.18 -12.63 -33.10
CA SER A 491 30.92 -12.20 -33.72
C SER A 491 29.88 -11.81 -32.66
N ALA A 492 29.81 -12.54 -31.55
CA ALA A 492 28.89 -12.26 -30.45
C ALA A 492 29.18 -10.92 -29.79
N MET A 493 30.47 -10.58 -29.59
CA MET A 493 30.88 -9.29 -29.05
C MET A 493 30.53 -8.14 -30.00
N GLN A 494 30.69 -8.33 -31.31
CA GLN A 494 30.34 -7.31 -32.29
C GLN A 494 28.82 -7.05 -32.32
N SER A 495 28.01 -8.11 -32.26
CA SER A 495 26.55 -8.00 -32.13
C SER A 495 26.15 -7.31 -30.83
N TYR A 496 26.85 -7.61 -29.73
CA TYR A 496 26.61 -6.96 -28.45
C TYR A 496 26.95 -5.47 -28.47
N TYR A 497 28.04 -5.07 -29.13
CA TYR A 497 28.34 -3.66 -29.34
C TYR A 497 27.25 -2.93 -30.11
N HIS A 498 26.72 -3.54 -31.18
CA HIS A 498 25.61 -2.94 -31.92
C HIS A 498 24.35 -2.79 -31.05
N HIS A 499 24.06 -3.79 -30.22
CA HIS A 499 22.97 -3.73 -29.24
C HIS A 499 23.15 -2.58 -28.25
N VAL A 500 24.32 -2.50 -27.61
CA VAL A 500 24.67 -1.43 -26.65
C VAL A 500 24.61 -0.05 -27.32
N GLU A 501 25.06 0.07 -28.57
CA GLU A 501 24.99 1.32 -29.34
C GLU A 501 23.54 1.80 -29.47
N ASN A 502 22.62 0.91 -29.87
CA ASN A 502 21.21 1.23 -30.03
C ASN A 502 20.54 1.53 -28.69
N PHE A 503 20.83 0.75 -27.65
CA PHE A 503 20.35 0.97 -26.29
C PHE A 503 20.76 2.36 -25.77
N VAL A 504 22.06 2.70 -25.84
CA VAL A 504 22.57 3.99 -25.36
C VAL A 504 21.98 5.15 -26.18
N LYS A 505 21.83 5.00 -27.50
CA LYS A 505 21.11 5.99 -28.33
C LYS A 505 19.68 6.19 -27.84
N GLY A 506 18.96 5.11 -27.53
CA GLY A 506 17.58 5.16 -27.06
C GLY A 506 17.40 5.93 -25.75
N ILE A 507 18.31 5.76 -24.78
CA ILE A 507 18.19 6.41 -23.47
C ILE A 507 18.78 7.83 -23.41
N THR A 508 19.63 8.21 -24.37
CA THR A 508 20.29 9.53 -24.39
C THR A 508 19.85 10.43 -25.54
N SER A 509 19.14 9.90 -26.54
CA SER A 509 18.83 10.57 -27.81
C SER A 509 20.07 11.07 -28.55
N ALA A 510 21.23 10.43 -28.36
CA ALA A 510 22.48 10.84 -28.97
C ALA A 510 22.55 10.54 -30.47
N ASP A 511 23.25 11.39 -31.22
CA ASP A 511 23.45 11.22 -32.67
C ASP A 511 24.48 10.14 -32.97
N ARG A 512 25.52 10.06 -32.14
CA ARG A 512 26.66 9.16 -32.36
C ARG A 512 27.17 8.57 -31.06
N ILE A 513 27.40 7.26 -31.10
CA ILE A 513 28.02 6.49 -30.03
C ILE A 513 29.32 5.90 -30.56
N ILE A 514 30.39 5.97 -29.76
CA ILE A 514 31.66 5.32 -30.06
C ILE A 514 31.99 4.40 -28.88
N ILE A 515 31.87 3.09 -29.11
CA ILE A 515 32.36 2.09 -28.16
C ILE A 515 33.87 1.93 -28.38
N PHE A 516 34.66 2.11 -27.33
CA PHE A 516 36.12 2.11 -27.46
C PHE A 516 36.85 1.07 -26.59
N ASP A 517 36.17 0.51 -25.60
CA ASP A 517 36.76 -0.49 -24.70
C ASP A 517 35.64 -1.28 -24.00
N HIS A 518 35.97 -2.47 -23.53
CA HIS A 518 35.13 -3.22 -22.61
C HIS A 518 35.99 -4.01 -21.62
N THR A 519 35.42 -4.32 -20.46
CA THR A 519 36.04 -5.22 -19.49
C THR A 519 35.04 -6.27 -19.07
N ILE A 520 35.42 -7.54 -19.20
CA ILE A 520 34.72 -8.65 -18.54
C ILE A 520 35.41 -8.93 -17.21
N ARG A 521 34.63 -9.06 -16.14
CA ARG A 521 35.12 -9.40 -14.80
C ARG A 521 34.39 -10.64 -14.30
N LYS A 522 35.14 -11.55 -13.68
CA LYS A 522 34.62 -12.77 -13.07
C LYS A 522 35.08 -12.87 -11.62
N ARG A 523 34.15 -13.02 -10.68
CA ARG A 523 34.49 -13.22 -9.28
C ARG A 523 35.17 -14.59 -9.11
N ARG A 524 36.39 -14.59 -8.56
CA ARG A 524 37.21 -15.80 -8.32
C ARG A 524 37.38 -16.03 -6.80
N PRO A 525 36.52 -16.85 -6.15
CA PRO A 525 36.50 -17.00 -4.69
C PRO A 525 37.84 -17.33 -4.02
N GLU A 526 38.75 -17.98 -4.75
CA GLU A 526 40.08 -18.39 -4.29
C GLU A 526 41.11 -17.26 -4.15
N LEU A 527 40.87 -16.11 -4.79
CA LEU A 527 41.74 -14.94 -4.66
C LEU A 527 41.22 -14.02 -3.55
N SER A 528 42.14 -13.34 -2.87
CA SER A 528 41.81 -12.31 -1.88
C SER A 528 41.08 -11.12 -2.52
N GLN A 529 40.41 -10.32 -1.69
CA GLN A 529 39.70 -9.11 -2.14
C GLN A 529 40.60 -8.09 -2.87
N THR A 530 41.92 -8.15 -2.66
CA THR A 530 42.89 -7.18 -3.19
C THR A 530 43.76 -7.73 -4.30
N GLN A 531 43.73 -9.05 -4.55
CA GLN A 531 44.48 -9.71 -5.62
C GLN A 531 43.82 -9.43 -6.97
N ASN A 532 44.48 -8.60 -7.78
CA ASN A 532 44.05 -8.21 -9.11
C ASN A 532 45.26 -7.71 -9.90
N ASP A 533 46.20 -8.61 -10.18
CA ASP A 533 47.55 -8.25 -10.64
C ASP A 533 47.56 -7.52 -12.00
N ASP A 534 46.59 -7.81 -12.87
CA ASP A 534 46.40 -7.16 -14.17
C ASP A 534 45.24 -6.12 -14.19
N GLY A 535 44.52 -5.97 -13.08
CA GLY A 535 43.38 -5.07 -12.95
C GLY A 535 42.06 -5.57 -13.59
N ARG A 536 42.04 -6.75 -14.21
CA ARG A 536 40.93 -7.30 -15.01
C ARG A 536 40.33 -8.57 -14.42
N GLU A 537 41.04 -9.28 -13.56
CA GLU A 537 40.62 -10.59 -13.06
C GLU A 537 39.45 -10.54 -12.04
N GLN A 538 39.28 -9.48 -11.25
CA GLN A 538 38.26 -9.41 -10.18
C GLN A 538 37.34 -8.17 -10.25
N PRO A 539 36.15 -8.21 -9.64
CA PRO A 539 35.36 -7.02 -9.31
C PRO A 539 36.22 -5.94 -8.62
N ALA A 540 36.16 -4.69 -9.10
CA ALA A 540 36.95 -3.60 -8.53
C ALA A 540 36.36 -3.17 -7.18
N THR A 541 37.10 -3.37 -6.10
CA THR A 541 36.61 -3.15 -4.73
C THR A 541 36.88 -1.74 -4.20
N MET A 542 37.57 -0.91 -4.97
CA MET A 542 38.00 0.43 -4.56
C MET A 542 37.06 1.45 -5.18
N VAL A 543 36.66 2.45 -4.40
CA VAL A 543 35.79 3.51 -4.89
C VAL A 543 36.56 4.40 -5.87
N HIS A 544 36.05 4.46 -7.10
CA HIS A 544 36.68 5.22 -8.18
C HIS A 544 35.67 5.74 -9.19
N CYS A 545 36.15 6.62 -10.06
CA CYS A 545 35.55 6.92 -11.36
C CYS A 545 36.64 6.73 -12.41
N ASP A 546 36.31 6.06 -13.51
CA ASP A 546 37.28 5.59 -14.51
C ASP A 546 38.17 6.69 -15.09
N GLN A 547 37.65 7.91 -15.23
CA GLN A 547 38.38 9.03 -15.81
C GLN A 547 38.07 10.33 -15.05
N THR A 548 39.07 11.19 -14.93
CA THR A 548 38.84 12.63 -14.71
C THR A 548 38.51 13.30 -16.05
N GLU A 549 38.19 14.60 -16.04
CA GLU A 549 38.07 15.39 -17.27
C GLU A 549 39.32 15.31 -18.16
N LYS A 550 40.53 15.40 -17.56
CA LYS A 550 41.80 15.22 -18.27
C LYS A 550 41.89 13.83 -18.92
N GLY A 551 41.51 12.78 -18.19
CA GLY A 551 41.45 11.41 -18.71
C GLY A 551 40.43 11.23 -19.83
N ALA A 552 39.24 11.81 -19.67
CA ALA A 552 38.14 11.73 -20.61
C ALA A 552 38.48 12.41 -21.94
N LEU A 553 39.03 13.63 -21.90
CA LEU A 553 39.49 14.35 -23.10
C LEU A 553 40.59 13.60 -23.85
N ARG A 554 41.50 12.95 -23.11
CA ARG A 554 42.53 12.08 -23.71
C ARG A 554 41.91 10.86 -24.40
N ARG A 555 40.93 10.21 -23.77
CA ARG A 555 40.19 9.07 -24.35
C ARG A 555 39.36 9.48 -25.56
N LEU A 556 38.72 10.64 -25.52
CA LEU A 556 38.03 11.22 -26.67
C LEU A 556 39.00 11.39 -27.84
N LYS A 557 40.15 12.04 -27.63
CA LYS A 557 41.19 12.22 -28.66
C LYS A 557 41.65 10.92 -29.32
N MET A 558 41.73 9.85 -28.54
CA MET A 558 42.23 8.56 -29.02
C MET A 558 41.24 7.80 -29.90
N ASN A 559 39.94 8.09 -29.79
CA ASN A 559 38.88 7.27 -30.37
C ASN A 559 38.01 7.98 -31.40
N ILE A 560 38.18 9.30 -31.58
CA ILE A 560 37.57 10.04 -32.69
C ILE A 560 38.35 9.82 -33.99
N GLY A 561 37.74 10.09 -35.15
CA GLY A 561 38.39 9.96 -36.45
C GLY A 561 39.63 10.84 -36.58
N LYS A 562 40.65 10.38 -37.33
CA LYS A 562 41.95 11.09 -37.49
C LYS A 562 41.84 12.54 -37.99
N ASN A 563 40.74 12.87 -38.69
CA ASN A 563 40.49 14.19 -39.27
C ASN A 563 39.53 15.04 -38.42
N GLU A 564 39.03 14.52 -37.28
CA GLU A 564 38.09 15.24 -36.42
C GLU A 564 38.83 16.13 -35.42
N ASN A 565 38.40 17.38 -35.26
CA ASN A 565 38.92 18.30 -34.26
C ASN A 565 38.10 18.20 -32.96
N ILE A 566 38.79 18.00 -31.83
CA ILE A 566 38.18 17.93 -30.49
C ILE A 566 37.44 19.23 -30.14
N GLU A 567 38.02 20.38 -30.47
CA GLU A 567 37.42 21.68 -30.15
C GLU A 567 36.07 21.88 -30.85
N ASP A 568 35.93 21.36 -32.07
CA ASP A 568 34.66 21.37 -32.79
C ASP A 568 33.67 20.37 -32.21
N LEU A 569 34.12 19.17 -31.82
CA LEU A 569 33.26 18.18 -31.18
C LEU A 569 32.75 18.66 -29.81
N LEU A 570 33.57 19.37 -29.03
CA LEU A 570 33.20 19.93 -27.73
C LEU A 570 32.17 21.06 -27.81
N LYS A 571 31.82 21.54 -29.01
CA LYS A 571 30.64 22.41 -29.22
C LYS A 571 29.33 21.64 -29.02
N ASN A 572 29.37 20.31 -29.06
CA ASN A 572 28.27 19.41 -28.72
C ASN A 572 28.39 18.93 -27.27
N ARG A 573 27.32 18.33 -26.74
CA ARG A 573 27.41 17.62 -25.46
C ARG A 573 28.09 16.27 -25.69
N ILE A 574 29.15 16.01 -24.95
CA ILE A 574 29.87 14.74 -24.97
C ILE A 574 29.78 14.12 -23.59
N GLN A 575 29.33 12.88 -23.53
CA GLN A 575 29.31 12.10 -22.30
C GLN A 575 30.19 10.87 -22.47
N MET A 576 30.77 10.40 -21.38
CA MET A 576 31.39 9.09 -21.29
C MET A 576 30.54 8.24 -20.37
N LEU A 577 29.90 7.21 -20.92
CA LEU A 577 29.01 6.32 -20.18
C LEU A 577 29.55 4.89 -20.21
N ASN A 578 29.52 4.22 -19.07
CA ASN A 578 29.77 2.80 -18.96
C ASN A 578 28.43 2.08 -18.85
N VAL A 579 28.21 1.06 -19.68
CA VAL A 579 27.06 0.16 -19.58
C VAL A 579 27.53 -1.11 -18.89
N TRP A 580 27.13 -1.28 -17.63
CA TRP A 580 27.45 -2.44 -16.82
C TRP A 580 26.29 -3.44 -16.85
N ARG A 581 26.61 -4.69 -17.18
CA ARG A 581 25.63 -5.79 -17.32
C ARG A 581 26.12 -7.06 -16.64
N PRO A 582 25.29 -7.72 -15.80
CA PRO A 582 25.55 -9.09 -15.37
C PRO A 582 25.51 -10.08 -16.54
N LEU A 583 26.49 -10.99 -16.60
CA LEU A 583 26.48 -12.13 -17.52
C LEU A 583 25.92 -13.41 -16.87
N ASN A 584 25.66 -13.37 -15.58
CA ASN A 584 24.89 -14.38 -14.85
C ASN A 584 24.04 -13.69 -13.78
N GLY A 585 23.05 -14.38 -13.24
CA GLY A 585 22.25 -13.84 -12.16
C GLY A 585 21.08 -14.72 -11.73
N PRO A 586 20.33 -14.27 -10.71
CA PRO A 586 20.44 -12.95 -10.07
C PRO A 586 21.79 -12.73 -9.36
N VAL A 587 22.38 -11.54 -9.50
CA VAL A 587 23.65 -11.21 -8.84
C VAL A 587 23.43 -11.08 -7.34
N GLN A 588 23.92 -12.05 -6.57
CA GLN A 588 23.90 -12.04 -5.10
C GLN A 588 25.28 -11.85 -4.49
N ASP A 589 26.33 -12.18 -5.24
CA ASP A 589 27.73 -12.09 -4.82
C ASP A 589 28.42 -10.92 -5.53
N TRP A 590 29.06 -10.03 -4.77
CA TRP A 590 29.75 -8.83 -5.28
C TRP A 590 28.94 -7.90 -6.19
N PRO A 591 27.73 -7.42 -5.84
CA PRO A 591 26.99 -6.45 -6.66
C PRO A 591 27.75 -5.14 -6.86
N LEU A 592 27.30 -4.34 -7.85
CA LEU A 592 27.85 -3.03 -8.17
C LEU A 592 27.13 -1.94 -7.35
N ALA A 593 27.90 -1.19 -6.56
CA ALA A 593 27.43 0.01 -5.86
C ALA A 593 27.75 1.27 -6.67
N THR A 594 26.81 2.21 -6.67
CA THR A 594 26.90 3.52 -7.31
C THR A 594 26.55 4.62 -6.32
N MET A 595 27.38 5.67 -6.27
CA MET A 595 27.15 6.85 -5.43
C MET A 595 26.24 7.85 -6.13
N ASP A 596 25.28 8.40 -5.40
CA ASP A 596 24.44 9.51 -5.88
C ASP A 596 25.24 10.81 -5.96
N TYR A 597 25.43 11.30 -7.18
CA TYR A 597 26.16 12.53 -7.48
C TYR A 597 25.66 13.75 -6.68
N GLN A 598 24.37 13.83 -6.37
CA GLN A 598 23.79 14.95 -5.60
C GLN A 598 24.39 15.05 -4.18
N THR A 599 24.99 13.96 -3.71
CA THR A 599 25.62 13.89 -2.39
C THR A 599 27.14 14.07 -2.42
N ALA A 600 27.75 14.09 -3.61
CA ALA A 600 29.18 14.31 -3.78
C ALA A 600 29.58 15.75 -3.41
N LYS A 601 30.76 15.95 -2.79
CA LYS A 601 31.47 17.24 -2.88
C LYS A 601 32.63 17.12 -3.86
N SER A 602 32.96 18.24 -4.49
CA SER A 602 34.20 18.35 -5.25
C SER A 602 35.45 18.09 -4.40
N SER A 603 35.41 18.38 -3.09
CA SER A 603 36.50 18.10 -2.15
C SER A 603 36.73 16.62 -1.90
N ASP A 604 35.73 15.78 -2.13
CA ASP A 604 35.80 14.35 -1.84
C ASP A 604 36.43 13.59 -3.02
N MET A 605 36.52 14.21 -4.20
CA MET A 605 37.06 13.64 -5.42
C MET A 605 38.47 14.16 -5.69
N LEU A 606 39.43 13.25 -5.84
CA LEU A 606 40.82 13.59 -6.12
C LEU A 606 41.28 12.97 -7.45
N PRO A 607 41.95 13.75 -8.32
CA PRO A 607 42.55 13.20 -9.53
C PRO A 607 43.70 12.26 -9.15
N CYS A 608 43.68 11.04 -9.67
CA CYS A 608 44.68 10.01 -9.46
C CYS A 608 45.44 9.71 -10.75
N ASP A 609 46.72 10.03 -10.78
CA ASP A 609 47.58 9.87 -11.96
C ASP A 609 47.93 8.40 -12.19
N LEU A 610 47.72 7.91 -13.42
CA LEU A 610 48.16 6.58 -13.84
C LEU A 610 49.54 6.71 -14.48
N LEU A 611 50.55 6.15 -13.83
CA LEU A 611 51.94 6.23 -14.25
C LEU A 611 52.47 4.88 -14.75
N ARG A 612 53.53 4.90 -15.57
CA ARG A 612 54.30 3.72 -15.97
C ARG A 612 55.80 3.98 -15.82
N GLY A 613 56.57 2.97 -15.41
CA GLY A 613 58.02 3.09 -15.25
C GLY A 613 58.37 4.14 -14.18
N ILE A 614 59.21 5.14 -14.52
CA ILE A 614 59.62 6.22 -13.60
C ILE A 614 58.59 7.33 -13.46
N SER A 615 58.01 7.83 -14.55
CA SER A 615 57.10 9.01 -14.51
C SER A 615 56.23 9.15 -15.76
N GLU A 616 56.15 8.13 -16.61
CA GLU A 616 55.40 8.22 -17.86
C GLU A 616 53.90 8.27 -17.56
N GLU A 617 53.26 9.42 -17.80
CA GLU A 617 51.83 9.59 -17.59
C GLU A 617 51.01 8.85 -18.65
N ARG A 618 50.18 7.91 -18.20
CA ARG A 618 49.33 7.05 -19.04
C ARG A 618 47.86 7.45 -19.02
N GLY A 619 47.42 8.24 -18.05
CA GLY A 619 46.06 8.72 -17.92
C GLY A 619 45.79 9.22 -16.50
N GLN A 620 44.54 9.53 -16.21
CA GLN A 620 44.12 10.01 -14.90
C GLN A 620 42.72 9.51 -14.57
N THR A 621 42.57 8.85 -13.43
CA THR A 621 41.29 8.38 -12.86
C THR A 621 40.87 9.30 -11.72
N ALA A 622 39.66 9.18 -11.19
CA ALA A 622 39.29 9.85 -9.95
C ALA A 622 39.18 8.84 -8.80
N THR A 623 39.75 9.17 -7.65
CA THR A 623 39.60 8.43 -6.40
C THR A 623 38.88 9.28 -5.37
N PHE A 624 38.32 8.67 -4.32
CA PHE A 624 37.44 9.36 -3.39
C PHE A 624 37.82 9.12 -1.93
N THR A 625 37.75 10.17 -1.12
CA THR A 625 37.74 10.06 0.34
C THR A 625 36.31 9.76 0.84
N HIS A 626 36.21 9.11 2.00
CA HIS A 626 34.93 8.74 2.60
C HIS A 626 34.24 9.95 3.26
N SER A 627 32.91 10.02 3.16
CA SER A 627 32.08 10.94 3.94
C SER A 627 30.70 10.37 4.22
N ASP A 628 30.20 10.51 5.45
CA ASP A 628 28.86 10.03 5.87
C ASP A 628 27.69 10.63 5.08
N ARG A 629 27.93 11.72 4.32
CA ARG A 629 26.91 12.33 3.45
C ARG A 629 26.69 11.55 2.16
N GLN A 630 27.67 10.76 1.73
CA GLN A 630 27.64 10.04 0.47
C GLN A 630 26.55 8.98 0.54
N LYS A 631 25.56 9.09 -0.35
CA LYS A 631 24.50 8.06 -0.45
C LYS A 631 24.88 7.06 -1.53
N TRP A 632 24.78 5.78 -1.16
CA TRP A 632 25.18 4.66 -2.00
C TRP A 632 23.99 3.77 -2.26
N TYR A 633 23.87 3.36 -3.52
CA TYR A 633 22.80 2.50 -3.99
C TYR A 633 23.38 1.31 -4.76
N TYR A 634 22.63 0.21 -4.77
CA TYR A 634 22.90 -0.95 -5.61
C TYR A 634 21.56 -1.54 -6.04
N LEU A 635 21.53 -2.33 -7.10
CA LEU A 635 20.33 -3.06 -7.49
C LEU A 635 20.44 -4.49 -6.92
N ASP A 636 19.71 -4.79 -5.84
CA ASP A 636 19.76 -6.13 -5.22
C ASP A 636 19.33 -7.17 -6.24
N LYS A 637 19.96 -8.36 -6.27
CA LYS A 637 19.61 -9.46 -7.20
C LYS A 637 19.48 -9.02 -8.67
N GLN A 638 20.36 -8.15 -9.14
CA GLN A 638 20.31 -7.67 -10.53
C GLN A 638 20.38 -8.84 -11.53
N CYS A 639 19.44 -8.89 -12.46
CA CYS A 639 19.33 -9.95 -13.47
C CYS A 639 20.09 -9.57 -14.76
N PRO A 640 20.45 -10.55 -15.63
CA PRO A 640 21.13 -10.26 -16.89
C PRO A 640 20.38 -9.35 -17.85
N HIS A 641 19.05 -9.26 -17.78
CA HIS A 641 18.22 -8.33 -18.57
C HIS A 641 18.16 -6.91 -17.98
N GLU A 642 18.84 -6.66 -16.85
CA GLU A 642 18.89 -5.35 -16.20
C GLU A 642 20.30 -4.76 -16.33
N VAL A 643 20.41 -3.53 -16.84
CA VAL A 643 21.70 -2.84 -16.99
C VAL A 643 21.79 -1.61 -16.09
N THR A 644 23.01 -1.37 -15.59
CA THR A 644 23.36 -0.16 -14.83
C THR A 644 24.21 0.72 -15.73
N VAL A 645 23.73 1.91 -16.05
CA VAL A 645 24.47 2.90 -16.82
C VAL A 645 25.11 3.89 -15.86
N ILE A 646 26.43 4.03 -15.94
CA ILE A 646 27.24 4.86 -15.04
C ILE A 646 27.87 5.97 -15.85
N LYS A 647 27.71 7.22 -15.42
CA LYS A 647 28.36 8.37 -16.03
C LYS A 647 29.78 8.49 -15.50
N ILE A 648 30.75 8.45 -16.41
CA ILE A 648 32.17 8.65 -16.10
C ILE A 648 32.54 10.12 -16.24
N TRP A 649 32.04 10.78 -17.28
CA TRP A 649 32.30 12.19 -17.55
C TRP A 649 31.19 12.83 -18.39
N ASP A 650 31.01 14.14 -18.28
CA ASP A 650 30.08 14.94 -19.09
C ASP A 650 30.70 16.31 -19.37
N SER A 651 30.71 16.72 -20.64
CA SER A 651 31.19 18.05 -21.03
C SER A 651 30.24 19.17 -20.63
N ASN A 652 28.95 18.85 -20.38
CA ASN A 652 27.99 19.84 -19.90
C ASN A 652 28.20 20.11 -18.41
N THR A 653 28.51 21.36 -18.07
CA THR A 653 28.77 21.78 -16.70
C THR A 653 27.57 22.41 -15.99
N ASN A 654 26.45 22.59 -16.70
CA ASN A 654 25.26 23.28 -16.20
C ASN A 654 24.18 22.30 -15.75
N GLY A 655 23.94 22.21 -14.44
CA GLY A 655 22.75 21.57 -13.86
C GLY A 655 22.66 20.04 -14.03
N THR A 656 23.73 19.37 -14.45
CA THR A 656 23.77 17.91 -14.62
C THR A 656 24.85 17.26 -13.76
N SER A 657 24.66 15.97 -13.49
CA SER A 657 25.69 15.12 -12.90
C SER A 657 26.92 15.05 -13.80
N LYS A 658 28.10 15.04 -13.19
CA LYS A 658 29.38 15.04 -13.93
C LYS A 658 30.05 13.67 -13.97
N PHE A 659 29.80 12.86 -12.97
CA PHE A 659 30.41 11.54 -12.78
C PHE A 659 29.56 10.72 -11.81
N CYS A 660 29.90 9.45 -11.66
CA CYS A 660 29.40 8.57 -10.60
C CYS A 660 30.56 7.72 -10.07
N ALA A 661 30.84 7.88 -8.77
CA ALA A 661 31.76 7.00 -8.08
C ALA A 661 31.12 5.62 -7.90
N HIS A 662 31.86 4.56 -8.16
CA HIS A 662 31.35 3.20 -8.11
C HIS A 662 32.41 2.21 -7.64
N ALA A 663 31.93 1.08 -7.12
CA ALA A 663 32.76 -0.05 -6.70
C ALA A 663 31.89 -1.31 -6.56
N ALA A 664 32.50 -2.48 -6.62
CA ALA A 664 31.87 -3.70 -6.14
C ALA A 664 32.06 -3.84 -4.63
N PHE A 665 31.09 -4.42 -3.94
CA PHE A 665 31.16 -4.67 -2.49
C PHE A 665 30.74 -6.11 -2.16
N ASN A 666 31.30 -6.66 -1.09
CA ASN A 666 30.86 -7.98 -0.61
C ASN A 666 29.50 -7.87 0.08
N HIS A 667 28.46 -8.48 -0.50
CA HIS A 667 27.10 -8.37 0.02
C HIS A 667 26.96 -9.19 1.32
N PRO A 668 26.62 -8.59 2.47
CA PRO A 668 26.69 -9.27 3.77
C PRO A 668 25.67 -10.42 3.89
N ASN A 669 24.59 -10.37 3.12
CA ASN A 669 23.54 -11.39 3.09
C ASN A 669 23.66 -12.34 1.89
N ALA A 670 24.81 -12.36 1.19
CA ALA A 670 25.03 -13.31 0.09
C ALA A 670 24.97 -14.76 0.63
N PRO A 671 24.16 -15.66 0.02
CA PRO A 671 24.16 -17.07 0.39
C PRO A 671 25.55 -17.72 0.21
N PRO A 672 25.93 -18.70 1.04
CA PRO A 672 27.21 -19.40 0.90
C PRO A 672 27.41 -20.10 -0.45
N ASP A 673 26.32 -20.45 -1.12
CA ASP A 673 26.25 -21.12 -2.42
C ASP A 673 25.92 -20.16 -3.58
N ALA A 674 25.95 -18.84 -3.34
CA ALA A 674 25.73 -17.84 -4.37
C ALA A 674 26.70 -18.05 -5.55
N GLU A 675 26.17 -17.99 -6.77
CA GLU A 675 26.99 -18.10 -7.98
C GLU A 675 27.95 -16.91 -8.07
N PRO A 676 29.27 -17.13 -8.25
CA PRO A 676 30.22 -16.03 -8.40
C PRO A 676 29.86 -15.14 -9.60
N ARG A 677 29.74 -13.84 -9.35
CA ARG A 677 29.34 -12.87 -10.37
C ARG A 677 30.27 -12.83 -11.58
N GLU A 678 29.68 -12.86 -12.76
CA GLU A 678 30.29 -12.54 -14.05
C GLU A 678 29.60 -11.31 -14.62
N SER A 679 30.36 -10.36 -15.14
CA SER A 679 29.81 -9.09 -15.64
C SER A 679 30.64 -8.52 -16.77
N ILE A 680 30.01 -7.79 -17.68
CA ILE A 680 30.67 -7.00 -18.72
C ILE A 680 30.38 -5.52 -18.50
N GLU A 681 31.38 -4.68 -18.75
CA GLU A 681 31.27 -3.23 -18.74
C GLU A 681 31.75 -2.67 -20.07
N VAL A 682 30.86 -2.04 -20.83
CA VAL A 682 31.15 -1.46 -22.14
C VAL A 682 31.29 0.05 -22.02
N ARG A 683 32.39 0.62 -22.52
CA ARG A 683 32.69 2.04 -22.41
C ARG A 683 32.36 2.78 -23.70
N CYS A 684 31.50 3.78 -23.58
CA CYS A 684 30.93 4.53 -24.68
C CYS A 684 31.29 6.01 -24.58
N LEU A 685 31.68 6.62 -25.70
CA LEU A 685 31.58 8.06 -25.91
C LEU A 685 30.23 8.35 -26.57
N VAL A 686 29.46 9.27 -25.99
CA VAL A 686 28.12 9.64 -26.41
C VAL A 686 28.17 11.08 -26.88
N ILE A 687 27.83 11.34 -28.14
CA ILE A 687 27.91 12.67 -28.74
C ILE A 687 26.49 13.08 -29.15
N SER A 688 26.00 14.15 -28.54
CA SER A 688 24.68 14.71 -28.78
C SER A 688 24.80 16.15 -29.23
N SER A 689 24.21 16.44 -30.38
CA SER A 689 24.15 17.77 -30.95
C SER A 689 23.38 18.69 -30.01
N ASN A 690 23.94 19.88 -29.74
CA ASN A 690 23.20 20.90 -29.01
C ASN A 690 22.09 21.40 -29.94
N SER A 691 20.85 20.99 -29.68
CA SER A 691 19.69 21.58 -30.34
C SER A 691 19.68 23.08 -30.03
N HIS A 692 19.85 23.89 -31.07
CA HIS A 692 19.77 25.36 -31.01
C HIS A 692 18.41 25.84 -30.53
#